data_AF-A0A2H6KJY8-F1
#
_entry.id   AF-A0A2H6KJY8-F1
#
_cell.length_a   1.000
_cell.length_b   1.000
_cell.length_c   1.000
_cell.angle_alpha   90.00
_cell.angle_beta   90.00
_cell.angle_gamma   90.00
#
_symmetry.space_group_name_H-M   'P 1'
#
loop_
_entity.id
_entity.type
_entity.pdbx_description
1 polymer ?
#
loop_
_entity_poly.entity_id
_entity_poly.type
_entity_poly.pdbx_seq_one_letter_code
_entity_poly.pdbx_strand_id
1 'polypeptide(L)'
;MSFLHGVLESVKDDDSVTTYDNNELNNINTVITNLHNVGKGREAFREGVAKVSEWLKKHGEQVEGKTKKVSERVHRLLSLICRHSKTAEDKKGDKLQDQLESWSSTLNTLDKHISDTEKQHINLLDSTLKTNIMHEIEPVKATLAVLKDSAVNGFFQRQVAYVDKTLVEEKDGLLEKVREESDKLQKTLDSKLGEIYDKICEIGNERTKQLVPLLGLVEQLVDTVGQADVAAKALVSEYQSKIVDQLGTINEQTDALSTAEIDTGIQQIVYRVSEQLDILATKLPELQSTHREVEGQVDRGLENIRSQLQQQISALKDEIKKNVKEYFTDYVRKVRQQVRDIGDKVGERSTIGTGDSVYYNWHQLQQQVTRLVGDINGKSGETGKPNYKGLKGIKQRVLAYAMKFKEGQDGFEKLIEQWIEDIWGNNSEVRYWLVEYVNVDGNKGKVDGAYIPASIDGMKLEKAETIAGIIKGQIKSVLDASGAKAASAIEHNGITENVNYVRGICGTFAQKLGEELEKSITKRNINIGQLAKTINAKVKKGGEEPKYTLNLQRAVYATLTALQAKARQTANVLKSFSTAKDDSKTITFNFGFNLEAAIKNVASIETRFGNSVGSDDQPGRKITEALQLVTTKIEQLQNNLGTAATPSAAISEPLKVNVTDSVEKRIDEKIAAQEVNKQLGELLKEAVINGIGRLNVRVTKIHSQLKGVEPAIQTHIDKLNKKPVASSDNIPAQIYVLQQKISQLTALVSNTKVQAEGGIKGQVTSVQRRVADILVDVNKIKDDIIAFNSSLQQSIQEAKSTHQQCKEALTQAITSLHDELTKTVKEIFQKLTHQVQAMFANDKVAQLAALTTLVTSKKSIIEDIIKKDKESGIKGLLNKMNTSHTIVAPIEDEKELRDAAQRLNAWYKTFWTYVSGQIANHPSKDKASKVNEALTDLLQKMIKENHFSHEVSENIKQAAQAAETFTPSKFTDDANPLLQVLKESVKGFTSQVNMAYVSKYSGQSVAWDILKPEDRDMYAQAFLSCVPMLNRDLWELKYQCNHDWKYDKINSITKLGDFFQSSGFEVSKLATSQDGVLRNHEDKRGYQCIYGINKLFPIKDSDILRTLFKNLQRYYAVCHHKLPSSPKHPSSVRDMLAWTAGLPYTGVFRKIEEHCDKLLDLKDSYGIPNKDYPVMRECIGGLYSNIEATCSLSASLLVAICGNGRGAVNADYPYSVHFSNNHHNFHYPSDAASLLSMFYDIVRRAMALQASYRMM
;
A
#
# COMPACT_ATOMS: atom_id res chain seq x y z
N MET A 1 8.38 -15.83 -52.72
CA MET A 1 9.44 -16.44 -51.89
C MET A 1 10.59 -15.48 -51.64
N SER A 2 11.30 -14.99 -52.67
CA SER A 2 12.50 -14.15 -52.49
C SER A 2 12.27 -12.85 -51.70
N PHE A 3 11.10 -12.21 -51.87
CA PHE A 3 10.71 -11.08 -51.03
C PHE A 3 10.61 -11.48 -49.54
N LEU A 4 9.90 -12.57 -49.24
CA LEU A 4 9.73 -13.09 -47.88
C LEU A 4 11.06 -13.56 -47.29
N HIS A 5 11.92 -14.17 -48.10
CA HIS A 5 13.29 -14.53 -47.72
C HIS A 5 14.06 -13.29 -47.27
N GLY A 6 14.08 -12.22 -48.07
CA GLY A 6 14.73 -10.97 -47.69
C GLY A 6 14.16 -10.34 -46.41
N VAL A 7 12.85 -10.45 -46.18
CA VAL A 7 12.22 -10.03 -44.90
C VAL A 7 12.76 -10.86 -43.74
N LEU A 8 12.60 -12.19 -43.79
CA LEU A 8 12.96 -13.08 -42.67
C LEU A 8 14.47 -13.09 -42.40
N GLU A 9 15.29 -13.09 -43.45
CA GLU A 9 16.74 -13.02 -43.36
C GLU A 9 17.20 -11.74 -42.65
N SER A 10 16.53 -10.60 -42.88
CA SER A 10 16.88 -9.32 -42.26
C SER A 10 16.50 -9.19 -40.78
N VAL A 11 15.59 -10.04 -40.28
CA VAL A 11 15.11 -9.99 -38.88
C VAL A 11 15.53 -11.19 -38.04
N LYS A 12 16.16 -12.20 -38.63
CA LYS A 12 16.47 -13.48 -37.94
C LYS A 12 17.33 -13.32 -36.69
N ASP A 13 18.18 -12.31 -36.67
CA ASP A 13 19.09 -12.03 -35.56
C ASP A 13 18.51 -10.96 -34.60
N ASP A 14 17.31 -10.42 -34.88
CA ASP A 14 16.65 -9.48 -33.99
C ASP A 14 16.11 -10.18 -32.74
N ASP A 15 16.28 -9.54 -31.58
CA ASP A 15 15.87 -10.09 -30.29
C ASP A 15 14.35 -10.32 -30.19
N SER A 16 13.56 -9.53 -30.92
CA SER A 16 12.11 -9.71 -31.05
C SER A 16 11.71 -10.99 -31.80
N VAL A 17 12.67 -11.62 -32.48
CA VAL A 17 12.51 -12.86 -33.23
C VAL A 17 13.11 -14.01 -32.44
N THR A 18 14.40 -13.93 -32.13
CA THR A 18 15.15 -15.01 -31.48
C THR A 18 14.56 -15.42 -30.12
N THR A 19 14.06 -14.47 -29.33
CA THR A 19 13.44 -14.75 -28.02
C THR A 19 12.16 -15.61 -28.11
N TYR A 20 11.48 -15.61 -29.25
CA TYR A 20 10.20 -16.26 -29.45
C TYR A 20 10.25 -17.40 -30.49
N ASP A 21 11.44 -17.70 -31.02
CA ASP A 21 11.67 -18.70 -32.05
C ASP A 21 12.15 -20.04 -31.47
N ASN A 22 11.30 -20.67 -30.66
CA ASN A 22 11.70 -21.80 -29.81
C ASN A 22 11.41 -23.19 -30.42
N ASN A 23 11.10 -23.27 -31.72
CA ASN A 23 10.72 -24.53 -32.36
C ASN A 23 11.89 -25.11 -33.18
N GLU A 24 12.56 -26.14 -32.67
CA GLU A 24 13.72 -26.74 -33.35
C GLU A 24 13.42 -27.28 -34.77
N LEU A 25 12.18 -27.71 -35.03
CA LEU A 25 11.78 -28.31 -36.32
C LEU A 25 11.28 -27.27 -37.34
N ASN A 26 10.85 -26.10 -36.89
CA ASN A 26 10.30 -25.05 -37.75
C ASN A 26 10.71 -23.68 -37.22
N ASN A 27 12.00 -23.47 -36.96
CA ASN A 27 12.57 -22.17 -36.59
C ASN A 27 12.84 -21.31 -37.83
N ILE A 28 13.13 -20.03 -37.64
CA ILE A 28 13.29 -19.08 -38.74
C ILE A 28 14.40 -19.49 -39.71
N ASN A 29 15.51 -20.07 -39.23
CA ASN A 29 16.61 -20.54 -40.07
C ASN A 29 16.17 -21.71 -40.98
N THR A 30 15.34 -22.62 -40.45
CA THR A 30 14.75 -23.72 -41.22
C THR A 30 13.78 -23.18 -42.26
N VAL A 31 12.94 -22.20 -41.90
CA VAL A 31 12.01 -21.53 -42.83
C VAL A 31 12.77 -20.81 -43.96
N ILE A 32 13.81 -20.05 -43.64
CA ILE A 32 14.68 -19.35 -44.59
C ILE A 32 15.35 -20.35 -45.55
N THR A 33 15.88 -21.47 -45.03
CA THR A 33 16.48 -22.53 -45.85
C THR A 33 15.47 -23.15 -46.82
N ASN A 34 14.22 -23.35 -46.37
CA ASN A 34 13.16 -23.84 -47.25
C ASN A 34 12.79 -22.82 -48.34
N LEU A 35 12.86 -21.52 -48.04
CA LEU A 35 12.62 -20.44 -49.00
C LEU A 35 13.71 -20.31 -50.07
N HIS A 36 14.92 -20.85 -49.86
CA HIS A 36 16.01 -20.86 -50.86
C HIS A 36 15.74 -21.75 -52.09
N ASN A 37 14.68 -22.57 -52.09
CA ASN A 37 14.27 -23.40 -53.23
C ASN A 37 13.61 -22.59 -54.38
N VAL A 38 14.05 -21.36 -54.65
CA VAL A 38 13.42 -20.41 -55.59
C VAL A 38 13.39 -20.92 -57.04
N GLY A 39 14.19 -21.93 -57.40
CA GLY A 39 14.22 -22.55 -58.73
C GLY A 39 13.41 -23.84 -58.94
N LYS A 40 12.77 -24.40 -57.89
CA LYS A 40 12.06 -25.70 -57.98
C LYS A 40 10.63 -25.60 -58.54
N GLY A 41 10.18 -24.41 -58.93
CA GLY A 41 8.87 -24.19 -59.56
C GLY A 41 7.70 -24.09 -58.59
N ARG A 42 6.47 -24.27 -59.10
CA ARG A 42 5.20 -23.98 -58.41
C ARG A 42 4.96 -24.73 -57.09
N GLU A 43 5.46 -25.97 -56.99
CA GLU A 43 5.18 -26.85 -55.84
C GLU A 43 5.96 -26.40 -54.60
N ALA A 44 7.23 -26.00 -54.78
CA ALA A 44 8.07 -25.46 -53.71
C ALA A 44 7.54 -24.11 -53.17
N PHE A 45 6.84 -23.33 -54.00
CA PHE A 45 6.23 -22.06 -53.56
C PHE A 45 5.12 -22.29 -52.53
N ARG A 46 4.22 -23.24 -52.78
CA ARG A 46 3.11 -23.54 -51.85
C ARG A 46 3.65 -23.99 -50.49
N GLU A 47 4.61 -24.90 -50.50
CA GLU A 47 5.25 -25.42 -49.27
C GLU A 47 6.01 -24.31 -48.51
N GLY A 48 6.77 -23.47 -49.22
CA GLY A 48 7.51 -22.36 -48.62
C GLY A 48 6.59 -21.34 -47.94
N VAL A 49 5.49 -20.94 -48.58
CA VAL A 49 4.51 -20.01 -47.99
C VAL A 49 3.79 -20.63 -46.79
N ALA A 50 3.45 -21.93 -46.86
CA ALA A 50 2.82 -22.64 -45.74
C ALA A 50 3.75 -22.67 -44.50
N LYS A 51 5.04 -22.96 -44.68
CA LYS A 51 6.03 -22.93 -43.60
C LYS A 51 6.19 -21.56 -42.97
N VAL A 52 6.21 -20.49 -43.78
CA VAL A 52 6.24 -19.09 -43.28
C VAL A 52 5.00 -18.77 -42.46
N SER A 53 3.79 -19.13 -42.94
CA SER A 53 2.54 -18.90 -42.22
C SER A 53 2.52 -19.65 -40.87
N GLU A 54 2.92 -20.92 -40.87
CA GLU A 54 2.98 -21.71 -39.64
C GLU A 54 3.96 -21.12 -38.61
N TRP A 55 5.14 -20.68 -39.08
CA TRP A 55 6.12 -20.03 -38.23
C TRP A 55 5.61 -18.70 -37.66
N LEU A 56 5.03 -17.83 -38.49
CA LEU A 56 4.45 -16.55 -38.06
C LEU A 56 3.36 -16.75 -37.00
N LYS A 57 2.51 -17.77 -37.16
CA LYS A 57 1.48 -18.12 -36.19
C LYS A 57 2.09 -18.56 -34.85
N LYS A 58 3.06 -19.48 -34.87
CA LYS A 58 3.72 -19.98 -33.66
C LYS A 58 4.49 -18.87 -32.93
N HIS A 59 5.21 -18.02 -33.67
CA HIS A 59 5.89 -16.85 -33.11
C HIS A 59 4.89 -15.93 -32.40
N GLY A 60 3.77 -15.60 -33.05
CA GLY A 60 2.71 -14.79 -32.45
C GLY A 60 2.08 -15.41 -31.19
N GLU A 61 1.86 -16.73 -31.17
CA GLU A 61 1.38 -17.46 -30.00
C GLU A 61 2.40 -17.43 -28.83
N GLN A 62 3.70 -17.49 -29.11
CA GLN A 62 4.75 -17.37 -28.09
C GLN A 62 4.80 -15.95 -27.49
N VAL A 63 4.71 -14.92 -28.33
CA VAL A 63 4.64 -13.51 -27.88
C VAL A 63 3.42 -13.30 -26.99
N GLU A 64 2.23 -13.74 -27.42
CA GLU A 64 1.00 -13.66 -26.62
C GLU A 64 1.11 -14.44 -25.31
N GLY A 65 1.56 -15.70 -25.36
CA GLY A 65 1.64 -16.56 -24.20
C GLY A 65 2.59 -16.02 -23.11
N LYS A 66 3.75 -15.48 -23.50
CA LYS A 66 4.71 -14.90 -22.54
C LYS A 66 4.23 -13.57 -21.98
N THR A 67 3.69 -12.67 -22.82
CA THR A 67 3.21 -11.36 -22.37
C THR A 67 1.96 -11.45 -21.49
N LYS A 68 1.01 -12.34 -21.83
CA LYS A 68 -0.20 -12.59 -21.03
C LYS A 68 0.13 -13.09 -19.62
N LYS A 69 1.13 -13.98 -19.48
CA LYS A 69 1.60 -14.46 -18.17
C LYS A 69 2.09 -13.31 -17.29
N VAL A 70 2.78 -12.31 -17.84
CA VAL A 70 3.20 -11.12 -17.06
C VAL A 70 1.98 -10.35 -16.56
N SER A 71 1.01 -10.06 -17.42
CA SER A 71 -0.23 -9.36 -17.03
C SER A 71 -1.02 -10.12 -15.95
N GLU A 72 -1.14 -11.44 -16.08
CA GLU A 72 -1.80 -12.31 -15.09
C GLU A 72 -1.09 -12.28 -13.73
N ARG A 73 0.25 -12.26 -13.72
CA ARG A 73 1.05 -12.21 -12.50
C ARG A 73 0.97 -10.87 -11.79
N VAL A 74 0.93 -9.77 -12.54
CA VAL A 74 0.68 -8.42 -11.99
C VAL A 74 -0.74 -8.33 -11.44
N HIS A 75 -1.74 -8.90 -12.12
CA HIS A 75 -3.10 -8.98 -11.59
C HIS A 75 -3.17 -9.82 -10.30
N ARG A 76 -2.48 -10.97 -10.26
CA ARG A 76 -2.40 -11.80 -9.06
C ARG A 76 -1.70 -11.08 -7.90
N LEU A 77 -0.73 -10.21 -8.17
CA LEU A 77 -0.11 -9.37 -7.12
C LEU A 77 -1.15 -8.47 -6.45
N LEU A 78 -2.02 -7.81 -7.23
CA LEU A 78 -3.13 -7.02 -6.68
C LEU A 78 -4.06 -7.87 -5.81
N SER A 79 -4.46 -9.04 -6.30
CA SER A 79 -5.31 -9.95 -5.53
C SER A 79 -4.66 -10.42 -4.23
N LEU A 80 -3.35 -10.67 -4.22
CA LEU A 80 -2.60 -11.00 -3.02
C LEU A 80 -2.59 -9.82 -2.04
N ILE A 81 -2.31 -8.61 -2.50
CA ILE A 81 -2.33 -7.40 -1.67
C ILE A 81 -3.71 -7.21 -1.02
N CYS A 82 -4.79 -7.31 -1.79
CA CYS A 82 -6.15 -7.19 -1.28
C CYS A 82 -6.47 -8.25 -0.21
N ARG A 83 -6.03 -9.50 -0.41
CA ARG A 83 -6.20 -10.57 0.59
C ARG A 83 -5.43 -10.27 1.87
N HIS A 84 -4.18 -9.82 1.74
CA HIS A 84 -3.36 -9.47 2.90
C HIS A 84 -3.87 -8.22 3.63
N SER A 85 -4.55 -7.29 2.95
CA SER A 85 -5.25 -6.18 3.62
C SER A 85 -6.34 -6.69 4.54
N LYS A 86 -7.13 -7.69 4.11
CA LYS A 86 -8.13 -8.33 4.98
C LYS A 86 -7.48 -9.05 6.16
N THR A 87 -6.40 -9.81 5.91
CA THR A 87 -5.66 -10.47 6.99
C THR A 87 -5.11 -9.47 8.01
N ALA A 88 -4.61 -8.31 7.58
CA ALA A 88 -4.16 -7.25 8.49
C ALA A 88 -5.32 -6.65 9.30
N GLU A 89 -6.51 -6.54 8.71
CA GLU A 89 -7.71 -6.06 9.39
C GLU A 89 -8.26 -7.08 10.41
N ASP A 90 -8.25 -8.37 10.09
CA ASP A 90 -8.68 -9.44 11.01
C ASP A 90 -7.81 -9.53 12.27
N LYS A 91 -6.57 -9.01 12.18
CA LYS A 91 -5.54 -9.01 13.24
C LYS A 91 -5.67 -7.84 14.24
N LYS A 92 -6.69 -6.98 14.16
CA LYS A 92 -6.87 -5.77 15.01
C LYS A 92 -6.89 -6.01 16.53
N GLY A 93 -7.08 -7.25 17.00
CA GLY A 93 -7.08 -7.62 18.41
C GLY A 93 -5.86 -8.43 18.87
N ASP A 94 -4.95 -8.77 17.96
CA ASP A 94 -3.75 -9.54 18.28
C ASP A 94 -2.68 -8.64 18.88
N LYS A 95 -1.72 -9.21 19.61
CA LYS A 95 -0.56 -8.47 20.12
C LYS A 95 0.20 -7.81 18.98
N LEU A 96 0.81 -6.66 19.23
CA LEU A 96 1.53 -5.93 18.20
C LEU A 96 2.69 -6.75 17.61
N GLN A 97 3.34 -7.58 18.44
CA GLN A 97 4.35 -8.55 17.97
C GLN A 97 3.79 -9.54 16.94
N ASP A 98 2.64 -10.15 17.24
CA ASP A 98 1.99 -11.13 16.34
C ASP A 98 1.53 -10.46 15.04
N GLN A 99 1.06 -9.22 15.13
CA GLN A 99 0.73 -8.40 13.97
C GLN A 99 1.97 -8.08 13.13
N LEU A 100 3.10 -7.75 13.76
CA LEU A 100 4.36 -7.47 13.08
C LEU A 100 4.95 -8.70 12.40
N GLU A 101 4.86 -9.88 13.03
CA GLU A 101 5.28 -11.14 12.43
C GLU A 101 4.42 -11.50 11.21
N SER A 102 3.10 -11.38 11.33
CA SER A 102 2.16 -11.54 10.22
C SER A 102 2.43 -10.54 9.08
N TRP A 103 2.77 -9.30 9.43
CA TRP A 103 3.15 -8.25 8.47
C TRP A 103 4.45 -8.61 7.74
N SER A 104 5.48 -9.06 8.47
CA SER A 104 6.74 -9.52 7.86
C SER A 104 6.53 -10.70 6.90
N SER A 105 5.67 -11.65 7.27
CA SER A 105 5.30 -12.78 6.41
C SER A 105 4.56 -12.34 5.14
N THR A 106 3.66 -11.37 5.27
CA THR A 106 2.96 -10.72 4.15
C THR A 106 3.95 -10.10 3.17
N LEU A 107 4.88 -9.28 3.68
CA LEU A 107 5.89 -8.63 2.85
C LEU A 107 6.80 -9.63 2.13
N ASN A 108 7.23 -10.70 2.81
CA ASN A 108 8.02 -11.76 2.20
C ASN A 108 7.25 -12.51 1.09
N THR A 109 5.95 -12.72 1.26
CA THR A 109 5.10 -13.36 0.25
C THR A 109 4.99 -12.49 -1.01
N LEU A 110 4.80 -11.18 -0.83
CA LEU A 110 4.73 -10.23 -1.94
C LEU A 110 6.08 -10.11 -2.67
N ASP A 111 7.18 -10.07 -1.91
CA ASP A 111 8.55 -9.94 -2.43
C ASP A 111 8.95 -11.16 -3.26
N LYS A 112 8.64 -12.35 -2.74
CA LYS A 112 8.80 -13.61 -3.48
C LYS A 112 7.97 -13.61 -4.76
N HIS A 113 6.70 -13.18 -4.71
CA HIS A 113 5.85 -13.14 -5.90
C HIS A 113 6.38 -12.20 -6.97
N ILE A 114 6.91 -11.02 -6.61
CA ILE A 114 7.55 -10.09 -7.55
C ILE A 114 8.82 -10.72 -8.12
N SER A 115 9.69 -11.26 -7.28
CA SER A 115 10.93 -11.92 -7.69
C SER A 115 10.70 -13.10 -8.64
N ASP A 116 9.68 -13.92 -8.37
CA ASP A 116 9.28 -15.03 -9.23
C ASP A 116 8.73 -14.52 -10.57
N THR A 117 7.99 -13.40 -10.56
CA THR A 117 7.48 -12.77 -11.78
C THR A 117 8.60 -12.24 -12.67
N GLU A 118 9.61 -11.61 -12.06
CA GLU A 118 10.83 -11.17 -12.74
C GLU A 118 11.56 -12.36 -13.37
N LYS A 119 11.91 -13.37 -12.56
CA LYS A 119 12.73 -14.51 -12.98
C LYS A 119 12.05 -15.43 -14.00
N GLN A 120 10.76 -15.72 -13.81
CA GLN A 120 10.07 -16.76 -14.56
C GLN A 120 9.24 -16.22 -15.74
N HIS A 121 8.99 -14.91 -15.80
CA HIS A 121 8.12 -14.34 -16.84
C HIS A 121 8.73 -13.12 -17.53
N ILE A 122 9.19 -12.10 -16.79
CA ILE A 122 9.74 -10.88 -17.41
C ILE A 122 11.09 -11.15 -18.07
N ASN A 123 11.96 -11.94 -17.44
CA ASN A 123 13.26 -12.31 -17.99
C ASN A 123 13.19 -13.23 -19.23
N LEU A 124 12.00 -13.74 -19.58
CA LEU A 124 11.78 -14.53 -20.79
C LEU A 124 11.32 -13.69 -21.99
N LEU A 125 11.15 -12.38 -21.81
CA LEU A 125 10.82 -11.42 -22.86
C LEU A 125 12.09 -10.88 -23.50
N ASP A 126 11.96 -10.31 -24.70
CA ASP A 126 13.06 -9.63 -25.37
C ASP A 126 13.55 -8.44 -24.52
N SER A 127 14.81 -8.08 -24.70
CA SER A 127 15.55 -7.05 -23.97
C SER A 127 14.82 -5.71 -23.90
N THR A 128 14.18 -5.28 -24.98
CA THR A 128 13.47 -3.99 -25.03
C THR A 128 12.22 -4.04 -24.16
N LEU A 129 11.35 -5.03 -24.37
CA LEU A 129 10.12 -5.17 -23.58
C LEU A 129 10.41 -5.48 -22.11
N LYS A 130 11.38 -6.37 -21.84
CA LYS A 130 11.90 -6.68 -20.50
C LYS A 130 12.31 -5.39 -19.78
N THR A 131 13.15 -4.57 -20.40
CA THR A 131 13.67 -3.34 -19.79
C THR A 131 12.55 -2.36 -19.47
N ASN A 132 11.60 -2.17 -20.39
CA ASN A 132 10.47 -1.26 -20.21
C ASN A 132 9.54 -1.73 -19.09
N ILE A 133 9.23 -3.03 -18.99
CA ILE A 133 8.39 -3.57 -17.92
C ILE A 133 9.12 -3.52 -16.58
N MET A 134 10.42 -3.86 -16.54
CA MET A 134 11.23 -3.79 -15.32
C MET A 134 11.27 -2.36 -14.76
N HIS A 135 11.39 -1.34 -15.61
CA HIS A 135 11.32 0.07 -15.19
C HIS A 135 10.04 0.41 -14.40
N GLU A 136 8.93 -0.25 -14.71
CA GLU A 136 7.65 -0.04 -14.03
C GLU A 136 7.44 -0.94 -12.79
N ILE A 137 8.05 -2.12 -12.75
CA ILE A 137 8.04 -3.03 -11.57
C ILE A 137 8.99 -2.55 -10.48
N GLU A 138 10.14 -1.98 -10.85
CA GLU A 138 11.18 -1.56 -9.91
C GLU A 138 10.70 -0.61 -8.80
N PRO A 139 9.87 0.43 -9.07
CA PRO A 139 9.26 1.25 -8.02
C PRO A 139 8.44 0.45 -7.00
N VAL A 140 7.75 -0.61 -7.44
CA VAL A 140 6.98 -1.50 -6.55
C VAL A 140 7.93 -2.30 -5.66
N LYS A 141 9.00 -2.85 -6.25
CA LYS A 141 10.03 -3.61 -5.55
C LYS A 141 10.78 -2.76 -4.51
N ALA A 142 11.18 -1.55 -4.88
CA ALA A 142 11.82 -0.59 -3.98
C ALA A 142 10.89 -0.21 -2.81
N THR A 143 9.62 0.06 -3.08
CA THR A 143 8.63 0.37 -2.02
C THR A 143 8.49 -0.81 -1.05
N LEU A 144 8.43 -2.03 -1.58
CA LEU A 144 8.31 -3.24 -0.77
C LEU A 144 9.56 -3.51 0.07
N ALA A 145 10.75 -3.25 -0.48
CA ALA A 145 12.02 -3.35 0.22
C ALA A 145 12.06 -2.41 1.44
N VAL A 146 11.66 -1.14 1.26
CA VAL A 146 11.58 -0.17 2.37
C VAL A 146 10.63 -0.64 3.48
N LEU A 147 9.46 -1.17 3.11
CA LEU A 147 8.50 -1.71 4.09
C LEU A 147 9.06 -2.93 4.82
N LYS A 148 9.78 -3.80 4.11
CA LYS A 148 10.41 -5.00 4.64
C LYS A 148 11.55 -4.67 5.59
N ASP A 149 12.45 -3.78 5.20
CA ASP A 149 13.57 -3.32 6.03
C ASP A 149 13.08 -2.68 7.34
N SER A 150 11.97 -1.93 7.26
CA SER A 150 11.30 -1.38 8.45
C SER A 150 10.72 -2.48 9.34
N ALA A 151 10.04 -3.48 8.78
CA ALA A 151 9.41 -4.56 9.53
C ALA A 151 10.42 -5.50 10.23
N VAL A 152 11.57 -5.76 9.60
CA VAL A 152 12.64 -6.61 10.16
C VAL A 152 13.65 -5.83 11.00
N ASN A 153 13.47 -4.52 11.15
CA ASN A 153 14.37 -3.70 11.94
C ASN A 153 14.30 -4.11 13.43
N GLY A 154 15.42 -4.62 13.95
CA GLY A 154 15.49 -5.14 15.33
C GLY A 154 15.26 -4.08 16.41
N PHE A 155 15.42 -2.78 16.12
CA PHE A 155 15.02 -1.72 17.06
C PHE A 155 13.50 -1.55 17.07
N PHE A 156 12.87 -1.48 15.89
CA PHE A 156 11.41 -1.38 15.78
C PHE A 156 10.70 -2.60 16.41
N GLN A 157 11.19 -3.82 16.18
CA GLN A 157 10.66 -5.04 16.81
C GLN A 157 10.72 -4.97 18.34
N ARG A 158 11.81 -4.46 18.91
CA ARG A 158 11.95 -4.27 20.36
C ARG A 158 11.00 -3.22 20.90
N GLN A 159 10.77 -2.13 20.16
CA GLN A 159 9.79 -1.12 20.56
C GLN A 159 8.36 -1.67 20.55
N VAL A 160 8.00 -2.43 19.52
CA VAL A 160 6.69 -3.09 19.42
C VAL A 160 6.48 -4.06 20.59
N ALA A 161 7.47 -4.89 20.89
CA ALA A 161 7.49 -5.77 22.06
C ALA A 161 7.35 -5.01 23.38
N TYR A 162 8.05 -3.90 23.50
CA TYR A 162 8.06 -3.08 24.70
C TYR A 162 6.69 -2.46 24.98
N VAL A 163 5.96 -2.03 23.94
CA VAL A 163 4.59 -1.50 24.09
C VAL A 163 3.63 -2.58 24.57
N ASP A 164 3.63 -3.76 23.94
CA ASP A 164 2.79 -4.90 24.40
C ASP A 164 3.08 -5.24 25.87
N LYS A 165 4.35 -5.27 26.25
CA LYS A 165 4.79 -5.54 27.63
C LYS A 165 4.36 -4.45 28.61
N THR A 166 4.61 -3.18 28.28
CA THR A 166 4.33 -2.03 29.15
C THR A 166 2.83 -1.90 29.43
N LEU A 167 1.98 -2.12 28.43
CA LEU A 167 0.52 -2.09 28.61
C LEU A 167 0.03 -3.13 29.63
N VAL A 168 0.66 -4.30 29.68
CA VAL A 168 0.35 -5.35 30.66
C VAL A 168 0.90 -5.00 32.03
N GLU A 169 2.17 -4.58 32.12
CA GLU A 169 2.82 -4.23 33.39
C GLU A 169 2.12 -3.07 34.11
N GLU A 170 1.74 -2.01 33.39
CA GLU A 170 0.99 -0.87 33.97
C GLU A 170 -0.41 -1.27 34.44
N LYS A 171 -1.11 -2.12 33.68
CA LYS A 171 -2.43 -2.63 34.07
C LYS A 171 -2.33 -3.46 35.35
N ASP A 172 -1.39 -4.40 35.40
CA ASP A 172 -1.20 -5.28 36.55
C ASP A 172 -0.69 -4.50 37.77
N GLY A 173 0.20 -3.53 37.58
CA GLY A 173 0.68 -2.64 38.64
C GLY A 173 -0.43 -1.79 39.26
N LEU A 174 -1.34 -1.25 38.45
CA LEU A 174 -2.49 -0.50 38.96
C LEU A 174 -3.50 -1.39 39.70
N LEU A 175 -3.75 -2.60 39.19
CA LEU A 175 -4.61 -3.59 39.86
C LEU A 175 -4.07 -3.99 41.24
N GLU A 176 -2.76 -4.24 41.33
CA GLU A 176 -2.12 -4.57 42.61
C GLU A 176 -2.19 -3.37 43.57
N LYS A 177 -2.02 -2.15 43.08
CA LYS A 177 -2.15 -0.95 43.91
C LYS A 177 -3.55 -0.76 44.47
N VAL A 178 -4.60 -0.99 43.67
CA VAL A 178 -6.00 -0.96 44.13
C VAL A 178 -6.22 -1.99 45.24
N ARG A 179 -5.70 -3.21 45.06
CA ARG A 179 -5.78 -4.27 46.06
C ARG A 179 -5.08 -3.89 47.36
N GLU A 180 -3.83 -3.45 47.29
CA GLU A 180 -3.04 -3.08 48.48
C GLU A 180 -3.73 -2.03 49.34
N GLU A 181 -4.27 -0.97 48.73
CA GLU A 181 -4.90 0.13 49.46
C GLU A 181 -6.28 -0.28 50.01
N SER A 182 -7.07 -1.07 49.27
CA SER A 182 -8.31 -1.69 49.79
C SER A 182 -8.03 -2.58 51.01
N ASP A 183 -7.00 -3.42 50.96
CA ASP A 183 -6.61 -4.31 52.06
C ASP A 183 -6.16 -3.52 53.29
N LYS A 184 -5.40 -2.42 53.11
CA LYS A 184 -5.00 -1.53 54.21
C LYS A 184 -6.21 -0.86 54.87
N LEU A 185 -7.16 -0.39 54.06
CA LEU A 185 -8.39 0.22 54.56
C LEU A 185 -9.21 -0.80 55.37
N GLN A 186 -9.40 -2.01 54.84
CA GLN A 186 -10.12 -3.09 55.51
C GLN A 186 -9.45 -3.48 56.84
N LYS A 187 -8.13 -3.67 56.87
CA LYS A 187 -7.40 -3.98 58.11
C LYS A 187 -7.55 -2.87 59.17
N THR A 188 -7.50 -1.61 58.73
CA THR A 188 -7.68 -0.46 59.63
C THR A 188 -9.11 -0.42 60.19
N LEU A 189 -10.11 -0.66 59.34
CA LEU A 189 -11.52 -0.76 59.72
C LEU A 189 -11.74 -1.87 60.75
N ASP A 190 -11.27 -3.09 60.45
CA ASP A 190 -11.44 -4.26 61.33
C ASP A 190 -10.80 -4.05 62.70
N SER A 191 -9.59 -3.47 62.74
CA SER A 191 -8.92 -3.12 64.00
C SER A 191 -9.73 -2.13 64.84
N LYS A 192 -10.23 -1.05 64.21
CA LYS A 192 -10.95 0.00 64.93
C LYS A 192 -12.35 -0.39 65.36
N LEU A 193 -13.03 -1.23 64.58
CA LEU A 193 -14.29 -1.85 64.99
C LEU A 193 -14.08 -2.85 66.12
N GLY A 194 -12.99 -3.64 66.10
CA GLY A 194 -12.61 -4.51 67.21
C GLY A 194 -12.52 -3.75 68.55
N GLU A 195 -11.81 -2.62 68.57
CA GLU A 195 -11.71 -1.77 69.77
C GLU A 195 -13.08 -1.30 70.31
N ILE A 196 -14.05 -1.03 69.44
CA ILE A 196 -15.42 -0.64 69.84
C ILE A 196 -16.16 -1.84 70.46
N TYR A 197 -16.07 -2.99 69.82
CA TYR A 197 -16.72 -4.20 70.30
C TYR A 197 -16.20 -4.60 71.68
N ASP A 198 -14.89 -4.49 71.89
CA ASP A 198 -14.25 -4.76 73.18
C ASP A 198 -14.80 -3.84 74.27
N LYS A 199 -14.90 -2.53 74.02
CA LYS A 199 -15.51 -1.56 74.96
C LYS A 199 -16.99 -1.86 75.26
N ILE A 200 -17.77 -2.25 74.27
CA ILE A 200 -19.18 -2.66 74.49
C ILE A 200 -19.24 -3.90 75.40
N CYS A 201 -18.30 -4.83 75.23
CA CYS A 201 -18.19 -6.01 76.10
C CYS A 201 -17.73 -5.66 77.51
N GLU A 202 -16.80 -4.71 77.68
CA GLU A 202 -16.37 -4.19 78.98
C GLU A 202 -17.56 -3.61 79.77
N ILE A 203 -18.41 -2.79 79.13
CA ILE A 203 -19.63 -2.24 79.74
C ILE A 203 -20.58 -3.38 80.18
N GLY A 204 -20.75 -4.41 79.34
CA GLY A 204 -21.55 -5.58 79.69
C GLY A 204 -21.02 -6.37 80.87
N ASN A 205 -19.70 -6.48 80.98
CA ASN A 205 -19.02 -7.11 82.11
C ASN A 205 -19.21 -6.28 83.39
N GLU A 206 -19.06 -4.95 83.32
CA GLU A 206 -19.19 -4.07 84.48
C GLU A 206 -20.63 -4.02 85.02
N ARG A 207 -21.62 -3.96 84.13
CA ARG A 207 -23.04 -4.16 84.50
C ARG A 207 -23.23 -5.45 85.32
N THR A 208 -22.64 -6.54 84.85
CA THR A 208 -22.76 -7.85 85.50
C THR A 208 -22.08 -7.86 86.87
N LYS A 209 -20.92 -7.22 87.01
CA LYS A 209 -20.21 -7.11 88.28
C LYS A 209 -20.93 -6.25 89.32
N GLN A 210 -21.55 -5.13 88.92
CA GLN A 210 -22.10 -4.16 89.86
C GLN A 210 -23.58 -4.39 90.21
N LEU A 211 -24.44 -4.73 89.22
CA LEU A 211 -25.88 -4.81 89.44
C LEU A 211 -26.36 -6.16 89.96
N VAL A 212 -25.67 -7.26 89.63
CA VAL A 212 -26.06 -8.60 90.08
C VAL A 212 -25.89 -8.77 91.60
N PRO A 213 -24.79 -8.34 92.24
CA PRO A 213 -24.67 -8.40 93.70
C PRO A 213 -25.67 -7.48 94.40
N LEU A 214 -25.99 -6.32 93.81
CA LEU A 214 -26.91 -5.33 94.36
C LEU A 214 -28.37 -5.85 94.35
N LEU A 215 -28.77 -6.57 93.30
CA LEU A 215 -30.02 -7.35 93.29
C LEU A 215 -30.06 -8.39 94.41
N GLY A 216 -28.97 -9.12 94.64
CA GLY A 216 -28.88 -10.09 95.74
C GLY A 216 -29.03 -9.46 97.12
N LEU A 217 -28.47 -8.26 97.34
CA LEU A 217 -28.63 -7.52 98.60
C LEU A 217 -30.05 -6.99 98.81
N VAL A 218 -30.69 -6.51 97.75
CA VAL A 218 -32.09 -6.03 97.82
C VAL A 218 -33.05 -7.19 98.05
N GLU A 219 -32.80 -8.38 97.50
CA GLU A 219 -33.57 -9.59 97.80
C GLU A 219 -33.46 -9.99 99.28
N GLN A 220 -32.25 -9.95 99.86
CA GLN A 220 -32.06 -10.19 101.29
C GLN A 220 -32.78 -9.14 102.16
N LEU A 221 -32.81 -7.88 101.72
CA LEU A 221 -33.55 -6.82 102.41
C LEU A 221 -35.06 -7.04 102.35
N VAL A 222 -35.61 -7.45 101.20
CA VAL A 222 -37.03 -7.85 101.06
C VAL A 222 -37.37 -8.97 102.04
N ASP A 223 -36.54 -10.01 102.12
CA ASP A 223 -36.76 -11.14 103.03
C ASP A 223 -36.72 -10.68 104.50
N THR A 224 -35.74 -9.85 104.85
CA THR A 224 -35.57 -9.33 106.22
C THR A 224 -36.74 -8.45 106.65
N VAL A 225 -37.18 -7.52 105.78
CA VAL A 225 -38.35 -6.67 106.03
C VAL A 225 -39.64 -7.50 106.05
N GLY A 226 -39.73 -8.55 105.23
CA GLY A 226 -40.83 -9.51 105.26
C GLY A 226 -40.94 -10.24 106.59
N GLN A 227 -39.82 -10.66 107.17
CA GLN A 227 -39.78 -11.24 108.51
C GLN A 227 -40.19 -10.23 109.59
N ALA A 228 -39.78 -8.96 109.46
CA ALA A 228 -40.18 -7.89 110.38
C ALA A 228 -41.69 -7.60 110.31
N ASP A 229 -42.32 -7.65 109.14
CA ASP A 229 -43.78 -7.49 108.97
C ASP A 229 -44.55 -8.63 109.66
N VAL A 230 -44.06 -9.87 109.53
CA VAL A 230 -44.61 -11.04 110.25
C VAL A 230 -44.51 -10.85 111.76
N ALA A 231 -43.36 -10.39 112.26
CA ALA A 231 -43.16 -10.13 113.68
C ALA A 231 -44.05 -8.96 114.20
N ALA A 232 -44.21 -7.89 113.42
CA ALA A 232 -45.08 -6.76 113.78
C ALA A 232 -46.57 -7.16 113.82
N LYS A 233 -47.02 -8.03 112.90
CA LYS A 233 -48.36 -8.65 112.92
C LYS A 233 -48.58 -9.51 114.17
N ALA A 234 -47.57 -10.28 114.57
CA ALA A 234 -47.61 -11.09 115.78
C ALA A 234 -47.69 -10.22 117.05
N LEU A 235 -46.91 -9.13 117.11
CA LEU A 235 -46.91 -8.19 118.24
C LEU A 235 -48.29 -7.54 118.47
N VAL A 236 -48.99 -7.14 117.40
CA VAL A 236 -50.37 -6.61 117.49
C VAL A 236 -51.32 -7.64 118.09
N SER A 237 -51.22 -8.89 117.63
CA SER A 237 -52.06 -10.00 118.12
C SER A 237 -51.77 -10.33 119.59
N GLU A 238 -50.49 -10.33 120.00
CA GLU A 238 -50.10 -10.54 121.39
C GLU A 238 -50.54 -9.38 122.30
N TYR A 239 -50.38 -8.13 121.87
CA TYR A 239 -50.80 -6.97 122.65
C TYR A 239 -52.33 -6.96 122.86
N GLN A 240 -53.09 -7.32 121.84
CA GLN A 240 -54.54 -7.45 121.95
C GLN A 240 -54.94 -8.50 123.00
N SER A 241 -54.43 -9.72 122.85
CA SER A 241 -54.83 -10.85 123.71
C SER A 241 -54.31 -10.75 125.15
N LYS A 242 -53.07 -10.31 125.35
CA LYS A 242 -52.42 -10.35 126.66
C LYS A 242 -52.63 -9.10 127.50
N ILE A 243 -52.93 -7.95 126.88
CA ILE A 243 -53.07 -6.68 127.61
C ILE A 243 -54.49 -6.13 127.48
N VAL A 244 -54.97 -5.91 126.25
CA VAL A 244 -56.27 -5.25 126.05
C VAL A 244 -57.42 -6.11 126.58
N ASP A 245 -57.47 -7.40 126.21
CA ASP A 245 -58.56 -8.29 126.61
C ASP A 245 -58.55 -8.55 128.14
N GLN A 246 -57.36 -8.70 128.75
CA GLN A 246 -57.19 -8.90 130.19
C GLN A 246 -57.64 -7.68 131.01
N LEU A 247 -57.28 -6.46 130.57
CA LEU A 247 -57.78 -5.22 131.20
C LEU A 247 -59.30 -5.08 131.07
N GLY A 248 -59.89 -5.61 129.99
CA GLY A 248 -61.34 -5.73 129.84
C GLY A 248 -61.99 -6.52 130.98
N THR A 249 -61.44 -7.71 131.28
CA THR A 249 -61.91 -8.58 132.37
C THR A 249 -61.75 -7.94 133.75
N ILE A 250 -60.64 -7.24 134.00
CA ILE A 250 -60.38 -6.56 135.28
C ILE A 250 -61.36 -5.41 135.51
N ASN A 251 -61.71 -4.65 134.46
CA ASN A 251 -62.67 -3.56 134.58
C ASN A 251 -64.08 -4.05 134.97
N GLU A 252 -64.54 -5.15 134.37
CA GLU A 252 -65.83 -5.77 134.73
C GLU A 252 -65.87 -6.24 136.19
N GLN A 253 -64.76 -6.77 136.71
CA GLN A 253 -64.63 -7.17 138.11
C GLN A 253 -64.61 -5.98 139.08
N THR A 254 -64.12 -4.82 138.63
CA THR A 254 -64.03 -3.61 139.45
C THR A 254 -65.39 -2.90 139.59
N ASP A 255 -66.25 -2.94 138.56
CA ASP A 255 -67.61 -2.38 138.61
C ASP A 255 -68.54 -3.12 139.60
N ALA A 256 -68.31 -4.42 139.83
CA ALA A 256 -69.12 -5.26 140.71
C ALA A 256 -68.99 -4.91 142.22
N LEU A 257 -68.07 -4.03 142.63
CA LEU A 257 -67.78 -3.68 144.03
C LEU A 257 -68.78 -2.69 144.69
N SER A 258 -69.83 -2.24 143.98
CA SER A 258 -70.77 -1.20 144.46
C SER A 258 -71.98 -1.71 145.28
N THR A 259 -72.03 -2.98 145.66
CA THR A 259 -73.14 -3.61 146.42
C THR A 259 -72.63 -4.42 147.62
N ALA A 260 -73.25 -4.24 148.79
CA ALA A 260 -72.72 -4.56 150.13
C ALA A 260 -72.50 -6.06 150.46
N GLU A 261 -71.26 -6.41 150.85
CA GLU A 261 -70.83 -7.13 152.08
C GLU A 261 -69.28 -7.28 152.00
N ILE A 262 -68.54 -6.65 152.92
CA ILE A 262 -67.08 -6.44 152.83
C ILE A 262 -66.39 -7.06 154.05
N ASP A 263 -65.57 -8.10 153.84
CA ASP A 263 -64.28 -8.23 154.58
C ASP A 263 -63.25 -9.12 153.85
N THR A 264 -63.65 -10.08 152.99
CA THR A 264 -62.71 -11.02 152.33
C THR A 264 -62.32 -10.69 150.87
N GLY A 265 -63.11 -9.91 150.12
CA GLY A 265 -62.85 -9.63 148.70
C GLY A 265 -61.74 -8.60 148.40
N ILE A 266 -61.45 -7.70 149.34
CA ILE A 266 -60.54 -6.56 149.11
C ILE A 266 -59.06 -6.99 149.00
N GLN A 267 -58.62 -8.05 149.69
CA GLN A 267 -57.22 -8.48 149.63
C GLN A 267 -56.83 -9.19 148.32
N GLN A 268 -57.75 -9.95 147.69
CA GLN A 268 -57.45 -10.65 146.43
C GLN A 268 -57.37 -9.70 145.22
N ILE A 269 -58.17 -8.63 145.20
CA ILE A 269 -58.20 -7.65 144.10
C ILE A 269 -56.95 -6.76 144.12
N VAL A 270 -56.51 -6.33 145.30
CA VAL A 270 -55.25 -5.56 145.44
C VAL A 270 -54.03 -6.38 144.99
N TYR A 271 -54.03 -7.70 145.22
CA TYR A 271 -52.97 -8.60 144.77
C TYR A 271 -52.93 -8.73 143.24
N ARG A 272 -54.08 -8.98 142.58
CA ARG A 272 -54.15 -9.16 141.11
C ARG A 272 -53.90 -7.87 140.32
N VAL A 273 -54.32 -6.72 140.83
CA VAL A 273 -54.04 -5.40 140.22
C VAL A 273 -52.54 -5.07 140.31
N SER A 274 -51.88 -5.45 141.41
CA SER A 274 -50.44 -5.24 141.57
C SER A 274 -49.60 -6.12 140.63
N GLU A 275 -50.01 -7.38 140.41
CA GLU A 275 -49.31 -8.32 139.49
C GLU A 275 -49.40 -7.87 138.02
N GLN A 276 -50.55 -7.35 137.59
CA GLN A 276 -50.73 -6.80 136.23
C GLN A 276 -49.99 -5.47 136.03
N LEU A 277 -49.86 -4.64 137.07
CA LEU A 277 -49.05 -3.42 137.05
C LEU A 277 -47.54 -3.72 136.97
N ASP A 278 -47.06 -4.78 137.62
CA ASP A 278 -45.65 -5.22 137.52
C ASP A 278 -45.29 -5.78 136.14
N ILE A 279 -46.21 -6.51 135.48
CA ILE A 279 -46.04 -6.97 134.08
C ILE A 279 -46.01 -5.77 133.11
N LEU A 280 -46.83 -4.74 133.35
CA LEU A 280 -46.85 -3.51 132.55
C LEU A 280 -45.55 -2.69 132.74
N ALA A 281 -44.99 -2.66 133.96
CA ALA A 281 -43.77 -1.95 134.28
C ALA A 281 -42.50 -2.62 133.71
N THR A 282 -42.49 -3.95 133.58
CA THR A 282 -41.32 -4.70 133.06
C THR A 282 -41.23 -4.74 131.53
N LYS A 283 -42.36 -4.69 130.79
CA LYS A 283 -42.36 -4.73 129.30
C LYS A 283 -42.20 -3.38 128.60
N LEU A 284 -42.42 -2.27 129.29
CA LEU A 284 -42.35 -0.91 128.72
C LEU A 284 -40.95 -0.50 128.19
N PRO A 285 -39.82 -0.87 128.85
CA PRO A 285 -38.48 -0.51 128.38
C PRO A 285 -37.99 -1.29 127.15
N GLU A 286 -38.36 -2.56 127.00
CA GLU A 286 -37.99 -3.41 125.84
C GLU A 286 -38.58 -2.88 124.51
N LEU A 287 -39.77 -2.27 124.57
CA LEU A 287 -40.45 -1.62 123.44
C LEU A 287 -39.79 -0.30 123.02
N GLN A 288 -39.18 0.42 123.96
CA GLN A 288 -38.46 1.68 123.69
C GLN A 288 -37.06 1.46 123.08
N SER A 289 -36.39 0.35 123.44
CA SER A 289 -35.08 -0.03 122.90
C SER A 289 -35.15 -0.40 121.42
N THR A 290 -36.08 -1.30 121.08
CA THR A 290 -36.28 -1.81 119.70
C THR A 290 -36.74 -0.71 118.74
N HIS A 291 -37.47 0.29 119.24
CA HIS A 291 -37.94 1.44 118.45
C HIS A 291 -36.79 2.35 117.97
N ARG A 292 -35.79 2.65 118.81
CA ARG A 292 -34.67 3.54 118.45
C ARG A 292 -33.63 2.89 117.53
N GLU A 293 -33.47 1.57 117.61
CA GLU A 293 -32.47 0.84 116.83
C GLU A 293 -32.91 0.63 115.36
N VAL A 294 -34.20 0.36 115.13
CA VAL A 294 -34.80 0.26 113.79
C VAL A 294 -34.84 1.62 113.09
N GLU A 295 -35.15 2.71 113.81
CA GLU A 295 -35.21 4.07 113.25
C GLU A 295 -33.81 4.58 112.84
N GLY A 296 -32.77 4.32 113.64
CA GLY A 296 -31.41 4.79 113.38
C GLY A 296 -30.60 4.05 112.31
N GLN A 297 -30.97 2.81 111.96
CA GLN A 297 -30.30 2.03 110.90
C GLN A 297 -30.98 2.19 109.52
N VAL A 298 -32.30 2.34 109.49
CA VAL A 298 -33.08 2.52 108.26
C VAL A 298 -32.82 3.90 107.62
N ASP A 299 -32.77 4.98 108.43
CA ASP A 299 -32.55 6.34 107.91
C ASP A 299 -31.14 6.53 107.33
N ARG A 300 -30.10 5.99 107.98
CA ARG A 300 -28.70 6.11 107.50
C ARG A 300 -28.40 5.20 106.30
N GLY A 301 -29.05 4.05 106.17
CA GLY A 301 -28.90 3.15 105.02
C GLY A 301 -29.55 3.71 103.75
N LEU A 302 -30.74 4.28 103.87
CA LEU A 302 -31.52 4.80 102.73
C LEU A 302 -30.91 6.08 102.11
N GLU A 303 -30.39 7.00 102.91
CA GLU A 303 -29.79 8.25 102.40
C GLU A 303 -28.47 8.00 101.63
N ASN A 304 -27.67 7.03 102.10
CA ASN A 304 -26.36 6.72 101.54
C ASN A 304 -26.45 5.93 100.22
N ILE A 305 -27.38 4.95 100.16
CA ILE A 305 -27.67 4.18 98.93
C ILE A 305 -28.24 5.10 97.84
N ARG A 306 -29.16 6.00 98.22
CA ARG A 306 -29.78 6.95 97.29
C ARG A 306 -28.77 7.91 96.66
N SER A 307 -27.84 8.44 97.47
CA SER A 307 -26.80 9.35 96.98
C SER A 307 -25.81 8.67 96.05
N GLN A 308 -25.33 7.46 96.38
CA GLN A 308 -24.35 6.72 95.57
C GLN A 308 -24.93 6.24 94.23
N LEU A 309 -26.18 5.75 94.21
CA LEU A 309 -26.84 5.31 92.97
C LEU A 309 -27.09 6.47 91.99
N GLN A 310 -27.51 7.64 92.47
CA GLN A 310 -27.72 8.81 91.60
C GLN A 310 -26.42 9.32 90.98
N GLN A 311 -25.32 9.31 91.75
CA GLN A 311 -24.03 9.82 91.28
C GLN A 311 -23.38 8.89 90.26
N GLN A 312 -23.42 7.56 90.48
CA GLN A 312 -22.85 6.57 89.56
C GLN A 312 -23.62 6.48 88.24
N ILE A 313 -24.97 6.53 88.27
CA ILE A 313 -25.79 6.49 87.05
C ILE A 313 -25.57 7.73 86.17
N SER A 314 -25.42 8.92 86.78
CA SER A 314 -25.21 10.16 86.02
C SER A 314 -23.81 10.22 85.41
N ALA A 315 -22.78 9.78 86.13
CA ALA A 315 -21.41 9.71 85.63
C ALA A 315 -21.26 8.74 84.44
N LEU A 316 -21.83 7.53 84.55
CA LEU A 316 -21.77 6.53 83.47
C LEU A 316 -22.49 7.03 82.20
N LYS A 317 -23.60 7.75 82.37
CA LYS A 317 -24.42 8.28 81.27
C LYS A 317 -23.67 9.36 80.48
N ASP A 318 -22.98 10.27 81.16
CA ASP A 318 -22.24 11.37 80.51
C ASP A 318 -20.94 10.88 79.86
N GLU A 319 -20.26 9.89 80.46
CA GLU A 319 -19.01 9.32 79.93
C GLU A 319 -19.25 8.48 78.66
N ILE A 320 -20.30 7.67 78.62
CA ILE A 320 -20.70 6.91 77.42
C ILE A 320 -21.09 7.87 76.27
N LYS A 321 -21.86 8.93 76.57
CA LYS A 321 -22.33 9.88 75.55
C LYS A 321 -21.19 10.69 74.94
N LYS A 322 -20.20 11.09 75.75
CA LYS A 322 -19.02 11.82 75.30
C LYS A 322 -18.07 10.95 74.47
N ASN A 323 -17.71 9.76 74.96
CA ASN A 323 -16.72 8.89 74.31
C ASN A 323 -17.18 8.36 72.94
N VAL A 324 -18.47 8.05 72.78
CA VAL A 324 -19.03 7.59 71.50
C VAL A 324 -19.05 8.73 70.47
N LYS A 325 -19.41 9.95 70.86
CA LYS A 325 -19.52 11.12 69.97
C LYS A 325 -18.17 11.64 69.48
N GLU A 326 -17.19 11.78 70.38
CA GLU A 326 -15.84 12.26 70.04
C GLU A 326 -15.12 11.27 69.11
N TYR A 327 -15.26 9.96 69.35
CA TYR A 327 -14.59 8.93 68.54
C TYR A 327 -15.20 8.77 67.15
N PHE A 328 -16.53 8.79 67.01
CA PHE A 328 -17.19 8.71 65.69
C PHE A 328 -16.81 9.90 64.79
N THR A 329 -16.67 11.09 65.39
CA THR A 329 -16.21 12.30 64.70
C THR A 329 -14.76 12.18 64.23
N ASP A 330 -13.87 11.64 65.07
CA ASP A 330 -12.46 11.44 64.72
C ASP A 330 -12.24 10.33 63.67
N TYR A 331 -13.08 9.30 63.72
CA TYR A 331 -13.07 8.16 62.80
C TYR A 331 -13.52 8.57 61.39
N VAL A 332 -14.64 9.28 61.25
CA VAL A 332 -15.11 9.85 59.97
C VAL A 332 -14.04 10.79 59.38
N ARG A 333 -13.36 11.58 60.22
CA ARG A 333 -12.27 12.47 59.80
C ARG A 333 -11.09 11.71 59.19
N LYS A 334 -10.69 10.57 59.76
CA LYS A 334 -9.57 9.73 59.26
C LYS A 334 -9.92 8.97 57.99
N VAL A 335 -11.13 8.42 57.89
CA VAL A 335 -11.62 7.78 56.66
C VAL A 335 -11.69 8.81 55.51
N ARG A 336 -12.19 10.02 55.78
CA ARG A 336 -12.14 11.14 54.81
C ARG A 336 -10.71 11.49 54.40
N GLN A 337 -9.73 11.35 55.29
CA GLN A 337 -8.32 11.60 54.96
C GLN A 337 -7.73 10.52 54.06
N GLN A 338 -7.96 9.23 54.32
CA GLN A 338 -7.45 8.15 53.47
C GLN A 338 -8.10 8.15 52.07
N VAL A 339 -9.40 8.47 51.96
CA VAL A 339 -10.07 8.67 50.66
C VAL A 339 -9.47 9.86 49.91
N ARG A 340 -9.11 10.95 50.62
CA ARG A 340 -8.35 12.06 50.05
C ARG A 340 -6.96 11.64 49.59
N ASP A 341 -6.22 10.85 50.36
CA ASP A 341 -4.87 10.39 49.98
C ASP A 341 -4.90 9.50 48.71
N ILE A 342 -5.95 8.70 48.52
CA ILE A 342 -6.21 7.95 47.26
C ILE A 342 -6.56 8.92 46.13
N GLY A 343 -7.43 9.90 46.40
CA GLY A 343 -7.77 10.98 45.46
C GLY A 343 -6.55 11.77 44.99
N ASP A 344 -5.62 12.09 45.90
CA ASP A 344 -4.39 12.84 45.59
C ASP A 344 -3.39 12.04 44.75
N LYS A 345 -3.38 10.70 44.87
CA LYS A 345 -2.54 9.80 44.05
C LYS A 345 -3.14 9.46 42.69
N VAL A 346 -4.46 9.62 42.52
CA VAL A 346 -5.18 9.34 41.26
C VAL A 346 -5.50 10.63 40.47
N GLY A 347 -5.79 11.75 41.14
CA GLY A 347 -6.37 12.98 40.60
C GLY A 347 -5.39 14.06 40.10
N GLU A 348 -5.96 15.21 39.72
CA GLU A 348 -5.32 16.28 38.93
C GLU A 348 -4.19 17.06 39.63
N ARG A 349 -4.21 17.21 40.96
CA ARG A 349 -3.25 18.04 41.69
C ARG A 349 -2.99 17.51 43.10
N SER A 350 -1.76 17.08 43.36
CA SER A 350 -1.26 16.82 44.70
C SER A 350 -1.22 18.14 45.50
N THR A 351 -1.85 18.17 46.67
CA THR A 351 -1.65 19.26 47.66
C THR A 351 -0.31 19.15 48.38
N ILE A 352 0.40 18.03 48.19
CA ILE A 352 1.65 17.65 48.86
C ILE A 352 2.77 17.53 47.81
N GLY A 353 3.11 18.62 47.11
CA GLY A 353 4.44 18.89 46.51
C GLY A 353 5.18 17.87 45.60
N THR A 354 4.71 16.65 45.37
CA THR A 354 5.42 15.59 44.63
C THR A 354 4.53 15.09 43.49
N GLY A 355 4.92 15.41 42.25
CA GLY A 355 4.16 15.12 41.04
C GLY A 355 4.25 13.65 40.59
N ASP A 356 3.62 12.74 41.33
CA ASP A 356 3.60 11.29 41.04
C ASP A 356 2.17 10.71 40.89
N SER A 357 1.13 11.54 40.68
CA SER A 357 -0.23 11.01 40.46
C SER A 357 -0.37 10.36 39.09
N VAL A 358 -1.26 9.37 38.96
CA VAL A 358 -1.52 8.69 37.68
C VAL A 358 -2.00 9.69 36.62
N TYR A 359 -2.87 10.64 36.98
CA TYR A 359 -3.30 11.71 36.08
C TYR A 359 -2.14 12.64 35.69
N TYR A 360 -1.26 12.98 36.63
CA TYR A 360 -0.08 13.81 36.34
C TYR A 360 0.90 13.11 35.40
N ASN A 361 1.23 11.84 35.67
CA ASN A 361 2.11 11.04 34.82
C ASN A 361 1.52 10.80 33.44
N TRP A 362 0.20 10.56 33.35
CA TRP A 362 -0.52 10.53 32.09
C TRP A 362 -0.46 11.86 31.34
N HIS A 363 -0.67 12.98 32.04
CA HIS A 363 -0.56 14.32 31.45
C HIS A 363 0.87 14.65 31.02
N GLN A 364 1.90 14.20 31.75
CA GLN A 364 3.31 14.32 31.33
C GLN A 364 3.57 13.50 30.07
N LEU A 365 3.09 12.26 30.00
CA LEU A 365 3.20 11.42 28.81
C LEU A 365 2.44 12.03 27.63
N GLN A 366 1.22 12.53 27.84
CA GLN A 366 0.43 13.26 26.86
C GLN A 366 1.16 14.50 26.36
N GLN A 367 1.77 15.29 27.24
CA GLN A 367 2.59 16.44 26.86
C GLN A 367 3.84 16.03 26.10
N GLN A 368 4.52 14.95 26.50
CA GLN A 368 5.70 14.45 25.80
C GLN A 368 5.36 13.93 24.41
N VAL A 369 4.28 13.15 24.28
CA VAL A 369 3.78 12.67 22.98
C VAL A 369 3.36 13.84 22.11
N THR A 370 2.60 14.81 22.65
CA THR A 370 2.19 16.02 21.94
C THR A 370 3.40 16.86 21.50
N ARG A 371 4.42 16.98 22.36
CA ARG A 371 5.66 17.69 22.07
C ARG A 371 6.49 16.97 21.01
N LEU A 372 6.68 15.66 21.12
CA LEU A 372 7.41 14.86 20.14
C LEU A 372 6.71 14.90 18.77
N VAL A 373 5.38 14.76 18.74
CA VAL A 373 4.57 14.92 17.52
C VAL A 373 4.70 16.34 16.98
N GLY A 374 4.66 17.37 17.82
CA GLY A 374 4.86 18.76 17.43
C GLY A 374 6.27 19.09 16.94
N ASP A 375 7.30 18.48 17.52
CA ASP A 375 8.70 18.65 17.14
C ASP A 375 9.00 17.92 15.81
N ILE A 376 8.38 16.75 15.59
CA ILE A 376 8.48 16.00 14.32
C ILE A 376 7.66 16.68 13.21
N ASN A 377 6.40 17.04 13.45
CA ASN A 377 5.49 17.57 12.43
C ASN A 377 5.69 19.09 12.19
N GLY A 378 6.08 19.84 13.22
CA GLY A 378 6.05 21.30 13.29
C GLY A 378 4.75 21.81 13.96
N LYS A 379 4.87 22.71 14.94
CA LYS A 379 3.73 23.24 15.73
C LYS A 379 2.74 24.01 14.86
N SER A 380 1.45 23.75 15.04
CA SER A 380 0.37 24.50 14.39
C SER A 380 0.37 25.97 14.84
N GLY A 381 0.32 26.92 13.90
CA GLY A 381 0.35 28.37 14.18
C GLY A 381 1.69 29.08 13.91
N GLU A 382 2.78 28.36 13.65
CA GLU A 382 4.06 28.95 13.18
C GLU A 382 4.13 29.12 11.65
N THR A 383 2.99 29.04 10.96
CA THR A 383 2.90 29.31 9.53
C THR A 383 3.17 30.80 9.27
N GLY A 384 4.43 31.12 8.92
CA GLY A 384 4.86 32.48 8.55
C GLY A 384 6.03 33.09 9.36
N LYS A 385 6.62 32.38 10.32
CA LYS A 385 7.80 32.87 11.08
C LYS A 385 9.12 32.19 10.62
N PRO A 386 10.30 32.82 10.76
CA PRO A 386 11.53 32.40 10.09
C PRO A 386 12.17 31.09 10.60
N ASN A 387 11.58 30.42 11.59
CA ASN A 387 12.10 29.20 12.20
C ASN A 387 11.33 27.97 11.71
N TYR A 388 11.57 27.58 10.45
CA TYR A 388 10.98 26.38 9.83
C TYR A 388 11.43 25.09 10.53
N LYS A 389 10.65 24.58 11.48
CA LYS A 389 10.91 23.32 12.19
C LYS A 389 9.95 22.20 11.76
N GLY A 390 10.39 20.95 11.89
CA GLY A 390 9.59 19.75 11.60
C GLY A 390 9.29 19.52 10.11
N LEU A 391 8.55 18.44 9.83
CA LEU A 391 8.21 17.98 8.47
C LEU A 391 7.35 19.01 7.70
N LYS A 392 6.40 19.70 8.34
CA LYS A 392 5.62 20.79 7.73
C LYS A 392 6.51 22.00 7.40
N GLY A 393 7.57 22.26 8.18
CA GLY A 393 8.56 23.29 7.89
C GLY A 393 9.34 23.00 6.60
N ILE A 394 9.74 21.74 6.39
CA ILE A 394 10.40 21.31 5.14
C ILE A 394 9.45 21.52 3.95
N LYS A 395 8.18 21.09 4.09
CA LYS A 395 7.15 21.29 3.07
C LYS A 395 7.00 22.77 2.66
N GLN A 396 6.95 23.67 3.64
CA GLN A 396 6.85 25.11 3.38
C GLN A 396 8.10 25.68 2.70
N ARG A 397 9.29 25.20 3.07
CA ARG A 397 10.54 25.68 2.47
C ARG A 397 10.69 25.24 1.01
N VAL A 398 10.24 24.04 0.68
CA VAL A 398 10.16 23.55 -0.70
C VAL A 398 9.17 24.40 -1.51
N LEU A 399 7.99 24.71 -0.96
CA LEU A 399 7.03 25.61 -1.60
C LEU A 399 7.62 27.01 -1.82
N ALA A 400 8.26 27.60 -0.81
CA ALA A 400 8.89 28.91 -0.91
C ALA A 400 10.01 28.96 -1.96
N TYR A 401 10.77 27.87 -2.09
CA TYR A 401 11.78 27.75 -3.16
C TYR A 401 11.12 27.63 -4.54
N ALA A 402 10.07 26.83 -4.69
CA ALA A 402 9.33 26.68 -5.94
C ALA A 402 8.68 27.99 -6.40
N MET A 403 8.19 28.82 -5.47
CA MET A 403 7.64 30.14 -5.77
C MET A 403 8.64 31.09 -6.44
N LYS A 404 9.95 30.90 -6.26
CA LYS A 404 10.98 31.69 -6.98
C LYS A 404 11.02 31.41 -8.48
N PHE A 405 10.41 30.32 -8.93
CA PHE A 405 10.32 29.94 -10.34
C PHE A 405 8.96 30.31 -10.96
N LYS A 406 8.11 31.03 -10.22
CA LYS A 406 6.86 31.58 -10.74
C LYS A 406 7.14 32.52 -11.92
N GLU A 407 6.23 32.54 -12.89
CA GLU A 407 6.31 33.44 -14.03
C GLU A 407 6.23 34.92 -13.58
N GLY A 408 7.04 35.78 -14.21
CA GLY A 408 7.05 37.23 -13.97
C GLY A 408 8.41 37.79 -13.53
N GLN A 409 8.47 39.13 -13.50
CA GLN A 409 9.70 39.89 -13.27
C GLN A 409 10.35 39.64 -11.90
N ASP A 410 9.58 39.32 -10.86
CA ASP A 410 10.10 39.03 -9.52
C ASP A 410 10.31 37.53 -9.24
N GLY A 411 9.99 36.66 -10.21
CA GLY A 411 10.13 35.21 -10.11
C GLY A 411 11.28 34.67 -10.96
N PHE A 412 10.96 33.79 -11.92
CA PHE A 412 11.97 33.07 -12.71
C PHE A 412 12.89 33.99 -13.51
N GLU A 413 12.38 35.13 -14.00
CA GLU A 413 13.18 36.10 -14.76
C GLU A 413 14.31 36.70 -13.92
N LYS A 414 14.02 37.03 -12.65
CA LYS A 414 14.99 37.56 -11.70
C LYS A 414 16.06 36.54 -11.35
N LEU A 415 15.66 35.27 -11.21
CA LEU A 415 16.60 34.19 -10.95
C LEU A 415 17.56 33.98 -12.13
N ILE A 416 17.04 34.03 -13.36
CA ILE A 416 17.86 33.91 -14.58
C ILE A 416 18.80 35.11 -14.73
N GLU A 417 18.34 36.32 -14.42
CA GLU A 417 19.18 37.52 -14.38
C GLU A 417 20.36 37.35 -13.43
N GLN A 418 20.10 36.89 -12.21
CA GLN A 418 21.14 36.58 -11.21
C GLN A 418 22.10 35.48 -11.69
N TRP A 419 21.60 34.47 -12.39
CA TRP A 419 22.45 33.43 -12.95
C TRP A 419 23.34 33.95 -14.07
N ILE A 420 22.84 34.85 -14.92
CA ILE A 420 23.62 35.49 -15.99
C ILE A 420 24.69 36.40 -15.38
N GLU A 421 24.34 37.19 -14.37
CA GLU A 421 25.29 38.05 -13.65
C GLU A 421 26.46 37.24 -13.06
N ASP A 422 26.14 36.15 -12.36
CA ASP A 422 27.12 35.23 -11.79
C ASP A 422 28.01 34.57 -12.86
N ILE A 423 27.42 34.09 -13.96
CA ILE A 423 28.17 33.49 -15.07
C ILE A 423 29.08 34.52 -15.74
N TRP A 424 28.55 35.71 -16.02
CA TRP A 424 29.30 36.79 -16.68
C TRP A 424 30.48 37.25 -15.83
N GLY A 425 30.30 37.31 -14.51
CA GLY A 425 31.34 37.71 -13.55
C GLY A 425 32.37 36.64 -13.23
N ASN A 426 31.96 35.37 -13.14
CA ASN A 426 32.75 34.33 -12.48
C ASN A 426 33.14 33.15 -13.38
N ASN A 427 32.48 32.94 -14.54
CA ASN A 427 32.82 31.81 -15.42
C ASN A 427 34.16 32.03 -16.13
N SER A 428 35.09 31.09 -15.97
CA SER A 428 36.46 31.20 -16.48
C SER A 428 36.55 31.38 -18.00
N GLU A 429 35.69 30.69 -18.76
CA GLU A 429 35.69 30.76 -20.22
C GLU A 429 35.09 32.09 -20.71
N VAL A 430 33.99 32.54 -20.09
CA VAL A 430 33.41 33.85 -20.39
C VAL A 430 34.43 34.95 -20.11
N ARG A 431 35.09 34.92 -18.95
CA ARG A 431 36.09 35.91 -18.56
C ARG A 431 37.29 35.94 -19.52
N TYR A 432 37.77 34.78 -19.97
CA TYR A 432 38.84 34.69 -20.96
C TYR A 432 38.48 35.44 -22.25
N TRP A 433 37.31 35.15 -22.83
CA TRP A 433 36.89 35.79 -24.08
C TRP A 433 36.61 37.29 -23.92
N LEU A 434 36.15 37.71 -22.74
CA LEU A 434 35.97 39.13 -22.43
C LEU A 434 37.30 39.90 -22.40
N VAL A 435 38.37 39.31 -21.87
CA VAL A 435 39.68 39.96 -21.85
C VAL A 435 40.35 39.96 -23.21
N GLU A 436 40.25 38.86 -23.96
CA GLU A 436 40.67 38.84 -25.36
C GLU A 436 39.92 39.88 -26.20
N TYR A 437 38.65 40.13 -25.89
CA TYR A 437 37.87 41.17 -26.52
C TYR A 437 38.36 42.59 -26.17
N VAL A 438 38.75 42.84 -24.91
CA VAL A 438 39.24 44.17 -24.50
C VAL A 438 40.66 44.45 -25.00
N ASN A 439 41.53 43.43 -25.05
CA ASN A 439 42.96 43.62 -25.28
C ASN A 439 43.41 43.54 -26.74
N VAL A 440 42.55 43.13 -27.67
CA VAL A 440 42.86 43.11 -29.11
C VAL A 440 43.12 44.52 -29.66
N ASP A 441 44.03 44.66 -30.62
CA ASP A 441 44.61 45.93 -31.12
C ASP A 441 43.61 46.92 -31.75
N GLY A 442 42.32 46.60 -31.83
CA GLY A 442 41.24 47.53 -32.21
C GLY A 442 40.30 47.98 -31.08
N ASN A 443 40.42 47.39 -29.89
CA ASN A 443 39.48 47.55 -28.77
C ASN A 443 40.15 48.07 -27.50
N LYS A 444 41.47 47.91 -27.42
CA LYS A 444 42.30 48.36 -26.31
C LYS A 444 42.09 49.86 -26.07
N GLY A 445 41.66 50.20 -24.85
CA GLY A 445 41.35 51.58 -24.44
C GLY A 445 39.98 52.12 -24.90
N LYS A 446 39.22 51.37 -25.71
CA LYS A 446 37.89 51.76 -26.24
C LYS A 446 36.72 51.08 -25.54
N VAL A 447 36.98 50.15 -24.63
CA VAL A 447 35.95 49.48 -23.80
C VAL A 447 35.97 50.10 -22.40
N ASP A 448 34.79 50.38 -21.86
CA ASP A 448 34.61 50.92 -20.51
C ASP A 448 34.87 49.82 -19.48
N GLY A 449 35.91 50.04 -18.67
CA GLY A 449 36.38 49.12 -17.64
C GLY A 449 35.33 48.81 -16.57
N ALA A 450 34.32 49.66 -16.39
CA ALA A 450 33.22 49.40 -15.47
C ALA A 450 32.30 48.25 -15.95
N TYR A 451 32.26 47.99 -17.26
CA TYR A 451 31.52 46.86 -17.84
C TYR A 451 32.42 45.65 -18.10
N ILE A 452 33.62 45.87 -18.66
CA ILE A 452 34.59 44.82 -18.95
C ILE A 452 36.02 45.35 -18.69
N PRO A 453 36.72 44.89 -17.65
CA PRO A 453 38.06 45.33 -17.30
C PRO A 453 39.12 44.74 -18.24
N ALA A 454 40.27 45.41 -18.34
CA ALA A 454 41.39 44.97 -19.17
C ALA A 454 42.20 43.79 -18.58
N SER A 455 41.96 43.45 -17.30
CA SER A 455 42.55 42.30 -16.59
C SER A 455 41.53 41.64 -15.68
N ILE A 456 41.69 40.33 -15.45
CA ILE A 456 40.75 39.44 -14.76
C ILE A 456 41.12 39.21 -13.28
N ASP A 457 42.35 39.53 -12.87
CA ASP A 457 42.81 39.19 -11.52
C ASP A 457 42.07 40.00 -10.43
N GLY A 458 41.25 39.28 -9.64
CA GLY A 458 40.70 39.75 -8.37
C GLY A 458 39.55 40.76 -8.37
N MET A 459 39.11 41.31 -9.52
CA MET A 459 38.06 42.34 -9.55
C MET A 459 36.68 41.85 -10.03
N LYS A 460 35.63 42.34 -9.35
CA LYS A 460 34.20 42.10 -9.64
C LYS A 460 33.75 43.04 -10.78
N LEU A 461 32.97 42.54 -11.74
CA LEU A 461 32.42 43.36 -12.83
C LEU A 461 31.33 44.30 -12.29
N GLU A 462 31.66 45.60 -12.10
CA GLU A 462 30.78 46.58 -11.44
C GLU A 462 29.41 46.75 -12.11
N LYS A 463 29.32 46.58 -13.45
CA LYS A 463 28.07 46.72 -14.21
C LYS A 463 27.55 45.42 -14.82
N ALA A 464 27.86 44.26 -14.22
CA ALA A 464 27.40 42.96 -14.70
C ALA A 464 25.86 42.85 -14.79
N GLU A 465 25.12 43.45 -13.86
CA GLU A 465 23.65 43.51 -13.86
C GLU A 465 23.08 44.14 -15.15
N THR A 466 23.74 45.17 -15.68
CA THR A 466 23.29 45.87 -16.90
C THR A 466 23.43 44.97 -18.12
N ILE A 467 24.53 44.20 -18.19
CA ILE A 467 24.75 43.24 -19.26
C ILE A 467 23.82 42.03 -19.12
N ALA A 468 23.59 41.58 -17.88
CA ALA A 468 22.63 40.51 -17.59
C ALA A 468 21.21 40.87 -18.04
N GLY A 469 20.77 42.10 -17.81
CA GLY A 469 19.48 42.61 -18.29
C GLY A 469 19.36 42.60 -19.83
N ILE A 470 20.43 42.96 -20.55
CA ILE A 470 20.47 42.91 -22.02
C ILE A 470 20.37 41.47 -22.54
N ILE A 471 21.12 40.54 -21.94
CA ILE A 471 21.11 39.12 -22.33
C ILE A 471 19.74 38.48 -22.00
N LYS A 472 19.18 38.76 -20.81
CA LYS A 472 17.84 38.33 -20.39
C LYS A 472 16.77 38.79 -21.38
N GLY A 473 16.81 40.05 -21.79
CA GLY A 473 15.87 40.61 -22.78
C GLY A 473 15.90 39.87 -24.11
N GLN A 474 17.08 39.46 -24.57
CA GLN A 474 17.23 38.70 -25.83
C GLN A 474 16.64 37.29 -25.75
N ILE A 475 16.66 36.66 -24.57
CA ILE A 475 16.10 35.31 -24.35
C ILE A 475 14.68 35.34 -23.76
N LYS A 476 14.02 36.51 -23.75
CA LYS A 476 12.70 36.69 -23.15
C LYS A 476 11.65 35.74 -23.71
N SER A 477 11.63 35.51 -25.02
CA SER A 477 10.72 34.53 -25.65
C SER A 477 10.96 33.08 -25.16
N VAL A 478 12.21 32.72 -24.86
CA VAL A 478 12.58 31.41 -24.29
C VAL A 478 12.11 31.32 -22.84
N LEU A 479 12.22 32.41 -22.07
CA LEU A 479 11.72 32.51 -20.69
C LEU A 479 10.20 32.38 -20.65
N ASP A 480 9.48 33.17 -21.45
CA ASP A 480 8.02 33.16 -21.51
C ASP A 480 7.49 31.79 -21.94
N ALA A 481 8.10 31.18 -22.95
CA ALA A 481 7.72 29.84 -23.40
C ALA A 481 8.04 28.72 -22.37
N SER A 482 8.96 28.96 -21.44
CA SER A 482 9.28 28.04 -20.35
C SER A 482 8.36 28.23 -19.14
N GLY A 483 7.85 29.45 -18.92
CA GLY A 483 6.83 29.77 -17.92
C GLY A 483 5.41 29.32 -18.32
N ALA A 484 5.01 29.56 -19.57
CA ALA A 484 3.64 29.36 -20.07
C ALA A 484 3.14 27.89 -20.06
N LYS A 485 4.05 26.90 -20.11
CA LYS A 485 3.68 25.47 -19.99
C LYS A 485 3.48 24.99 -18.55
N ALA A 486 3.84 25.79 -17.55
CA ALA A 486 3.75 25.43 -16.13
C ALA A 486 2.72 26.26 -15.35
N ALA A 487 2.10 27.27 -15.98
CA ALA A 487 1.23 28.25 -15.34
C ALA A 487 -0.09 27.66 -14.76
N SER A 488 -0.48 26.42 -15.07
CA SER A 488 -1.71 25.80 -14.56
C SER A 488 -1.61 25.16 -13.15
N ALA A 489 -0.55 25.42 -12.38
CA ALA A 489 -0.15 24.54 -11.27
C ALA A 489 0.37 25.24 -9.97
N ILE A 490 0.07 26.51 -9.71
CA ILE A 490 0.67 27.25 -8.56
C ILE A 490 -0.16 27.15 -7.26
N GLU A 491 -1.01 26.14 -7.11
CA GLU A 491 -1.69 25.81 -5.85
C GLU A 491 -1.35 24.40 -5.33
N HIS A 492 -0.18 23.87 -5.68
CA HIS A 492 0.20 22.54 -5.20
C HIS A 492 0.67 22.56 -3.75
N ASN A 493 -0.25 22.18 -2.87
CA ASN A 493 -0.01 21.87 -1.48
C ASN A 493 0.90 20.63 -1.26
N GLY A 494 1.58 20.09 -2.28
CA GLY A 494 2.44 18.90 -2.16
C GLY A 494 3.90 19.17 -2.55
N ILE A 495 4.82 18.49 -1.88
CA ILE A 495 6.27 18.57 -2.06
C ILE A 495 6.66 18.00 -3.42
N THR A 496 6.06 16.88 -3.81
CA THR A 496 6.35 16.20 -5.08
C THR A 496 6.05 17.09 -6.27
N GLU A 497 4.90 17.75 -6.24
CA GLU A 497 4.44 18.67 -7.28
C GLU A 497 5.33 19.90 -7.35
N ASN A 498 5.70 20.49 -6.21
CA ASN A 498 6.59 21.66 -6.15
C ASN A 498 7.99 21.36 -6.71
N VAL A 499 8.57 20.19 -6.42
CA VAL A 499 9.86 19.77 -6.98
C VAL A 499 9.77 19.51 -8.48
N ASN A 500 8.70 18.83 -8.92
CA ASN A 500 8.48 18.56 -10.35
C ASN A 500 8.20 19.83 -11.15
N TYR A 501 7.54 20.82 -10.55
CA TYR A 501 7.31 22.14 -11.14
C TYR A 501 8.63 22.83 -11.48
N VAL A 502 9.53 22.99 -10.50
CA VAL A 502 10.85 23.62 -10.73
C VAL A 502 11.68 22.82 -11.75
N ARG A 503 11.65 21.49 -11.67
CA ARG A 503 12.31 20.60 -12.64
C ARG A 503 11.80 20.83 -14.06
N GLY A 504 10.48 20.93 -14.23
CA GLY A 504 9.83 21.14 -15.52
C GLY A 504 10.23 22.46 -16.16
N ILE A 505 10.24 23.55 -15.38
CA ILE A 505 10.65 24.88 -15.86
C ILE A 505 12.12 24.88 -16.27
N CYS A 506 13.01 24.40 -15.39
CA CYS A 506 14.45 24.38 -15.69
C CYS A 506 14.80 23.48 -16.89
N GLY A 507 14.15 22.31 -16.99
CA GLY A 507 14.35 21.39 -18.11
C GLY A 507 13.83 21.95 -19.43
N THR A 508 12.64 22.55 -19.43
CA THR A 508 12.05 23.18 -20.62
C THR A 508 12.88 24.37 -21.08
N PHE A 509 13.34 25.21 -20.13
CA PHE A 509 14.22 26.34 -20.44
C PHE A 509 15.55 25.88 -21.04
N ALA A 510 16.20 24.88 -20.44
CA ALA A 510 17.46 24.34 -20.97
C ALA A 510 17.29 23.68 -22.36
N GLN A 511 16.16 23.03 -22.60
CA GLN A 511 15.84 22.45 -23.91
C GLN A 511 15.65 23.55 -24.95
N LYS A 512 14.74 24.50 -24.71
CA LYS A 512 14.42 25.58 -25.65
C LYS A 512 15.61 26.49 -25.93
N LEU A 513 16.38 26.85 -24.89
CA LEU A 513 17.61 27.61 -25.07
C LEU A 513 18.63 26.84 -25.91
N GLY A 514 18.73 25.51 -25.72
CA GLY A 514 19.55 24.64 -26.54
C GLY A 514 19.13 24.61 -28.01
N GLU A 515 17.84 24.42 -28.28
CA GLU A 515 17.28 24.45 -29.64
C GLU A 515 17.55 25.78 -30.34
N GLU A 516 17.42 26.89 -29.62
CA GLU A 516 17.71 28.22 -30.18
C GLU A 516 19.22 28.47 -30.40
N LEU A 517 20.09 27.91 -29.55
CA LEU A 517 21.54 27.91 -29.75
C LEU A 517 21.95 27.01 -30.95
N GLU A 518 21.37 25.83 -31.12
CA GLU A 518 21.60 24.97 -32.30
C GLU A 518 21.11 25.62 -33.60
N LYS A 519 19.94 26.27 -33.57
CA LYS A 519 19.45 27.08 -34.68
C LYS A 519 20.35 28.28 -34.96
N SER A 520 21.05 28.84 -33.97
CA SER A 520 22.02 29.92 -34.23
C SER A 520 23.23 29.43 -35.05
N ILE A 521 23.59 28.15 -34.91
CA ILE A 521 24.66 27.48 -35.67
C ILE A 521 24.19 27.11 -37.09
N THR A 522 22.93 26.69 -37.26
CA THR A 522 22.41 26.13 -38.53
C THR A 522 21.49 27.07 -39.35
N LYS A 523 20.78 28.02 -38.72
CA LYS A 523 19.81 28.95 -39.34
C LYS A 523 19.78 30.40 -38.78
N ARG A 524 20.76 30.84 -37.97
CA ARG A 524 20.90 32.23 -37.41
C ARG A 524 19.63 32.84 -36.74
N ASN A 525 18.87 32.11 -35.91
CA ASN A 525 17.69 32.70 -35.24
C ASN A 525 17.98 33.42 -33.91
N ILE A 526 18.87 32.94 -33.04
CA ILE A 526 19.52 33.84 -32.05
C ILE A 526 20.64 34.55 -32.81
N ASN A 527 20.42 35.83 -33.11
CA ASN A 527 21.48 36.64 -33.69
C ASN A 527 22.46 37.04 -32.59
N ILE A 528 23.33 36.11 -32.17
CA ILE A 528 24.42 36.34 -31.21
C ILE A 528 25.30 37.51 -31.67
N GLY A 529 25.42 37.69 -32.99
CA GLY A 529 26.04 38.86 -33.58
C GLY A 529 25.31 40.16 -33.24
N GLN A 530 23.98 40.20 -33.29
CA GLN A 530 23.18 41.37 -32.90
C GLN A 530 23.22 41.61 -31.39
N LEU A 531 23.13 40.57 -30.58
CA LEU A 531 23.27 40.69 -29.12
C LEU A 531 24.64 41.24 -28.73
N ALA A 532 25.71 40.69 -29.33
CA ALA A 532 27.07 41.19 -29.14
C ALA A 532 27.23 42.63 -29.65
N LYS A 533 26.54 43.04 -30.73
CA LYS A 533 26.51 44.45 -31.18
C LYS A 533 25.84 45.36 -30.15
N THR A 534 24.70 44.95 -29.59
CA THR A 534 24.01 45.72 -28.54
C THR A 534 24.88 45.88 -27.31
N ILE A 535 25.59 44.82 -26.90
CA ILE A 535 26.55 44.87 -25.81
C ILE A 535 27.74 45.76 -26.18
N ASN A 536 28.32 45.61 -27.37
CA ASN A 536 29.44 46.42 -27.87
C ASN A 536 29.14 47.93 -27.81
N ALA A 537 27.96 48.32 -28.29
CA ALA A 537 27.48 49.71 -28.25
C ALA A 537 27.30 50.24 -26.82
N LYS A 538 26.96 49.35 -25.87
CA LYS A 538 26.77 49.70 -24.46
C LYS A 538 28.09 49.83 -23.69
N VAL A 539 29.09 49.00 -24.01
CA VAL A 539 30.38 48.94 -23.30
C VAL A 539 31.44 49.87 -23.88
N LYS A 540 31.14 50.66 -24.91
CA LYS A 540 32.10 51.59 -25.53
C LYS A 540 32.51 52.71 -24.56
N LYS A 541 33.78 53.11 -24.65
CA LYS A 541 34.38 54.24 -23.95
C LYS A 541 34.75 55.32 -24.96
N GLY A 542 33.98 56.40 -25.02
CA GLY A 542 34.17 57.49 -25.98
C GLY A 542 33.36 57.35 -27.27
N GLY A 543 33.79 58.03 -28.35
CA GLY A 543 33.03 58.16 -29.61
C GLY A 543 33.25 57.05 -30.65
N GLU A 544 34.38 56.36 -30.63
CA GLU A 544 34.68 55.26 -31.57
C GLU A 544 34.25 53.90 -31.01
N GLU A 545 33.58 53.08 -31.84
CA GLU A 545 33.16 51.73 -31.42
C GLU A 545 34.34 50.74 -31.38
N PRO A 546 34.42 49.88 -30.34
CA PRO A 546 35.32 48.74 -30.34
C PRO A 546 35.09 47.85 -31.58
N LYS A 547 36.19 47.46 -32.22
CA LYS A 547 36.24 46.56 -33.38
C LYS A 547 36.23 45.08 -32.92
N TYR A 548 36.50 44.14 -33.83
CA TYR A 548 36.74 42.72 -33.49
C TYR A 548 35.73 42.07 -32.52
N THR A 549 34.43 42.23 -32.77
CA THR A 549 33.35 41.72 -31.90
C THR A 549 33.23 40.18 -31.85
N LEU A 550 34.07 39.44 -32.57
CA LEU A 550 34.09 37.98 -32.55
C LEU A 550 34.39 37.41 -31.16
N ASN A 551 35.32 38.03 -30.41
CA ASN A 551 35.63 37.60 -29.04
C ASN A 551 34.45 37.89 -28.08
N LEU A 552 33.75 39.01 -28.27
CA LEU A 552 32.53 39.32 -27.53
C LEU A 552 31.39 38.34 -27.88
N GLN A 553 31.25 37.95 -29.15
CA GLN A 553 30.31 36.91 -29.56
C GLN A 553 30.62 35.56 -28.89
N ARG A 554 31.90 35.20 -28.75
CA ARG A 554 32.33 34.00 -28.03
C ARG A 554 31.99 34.07 -26.54
N ALA A 555 32.20 35.21 -25.89
CA ALA A 555 31.82 35.42 -24.50
C ALA A 555 30.29 35.30 -24.30
N VAL A 556 29.49 35.89 -25.19
CA VAL A 556 28.03 35.80 -25.16
C VAL A 556 27.55 34.37 -25.40
N TYR A 557 28.13 33.66 -26.38
CA TYR A 557 27.82 32.26 -26.63
C TYR A 557 28.15 31.38 -25.41
N ALA A 558 29.35 31.54 -24.84
CA ALA A 558 29.77 30.83 -23.62
C ALA A 558 28.83 31.12 -22.44
N THR A 559 28.34 32.37 -22.31
CA THR A 559 27.37 32.75 -21.27
C THR A 559 26.05 32.01 -21.43
N LEU A 560 25.49 31.97 -22.64
CA LEU A 560 24.22 31.27 -22.90
C LEU A 560 24.36 29.74 -22.76
N THR A 561 25.49 29.17 -23.17
CA THR A 561 25.80 27.75 -22.99
C THR A 561 25.95 27.39 -21.52
N ALA A 562 26.67 28.21 -20.73
CA ALA A 562 26.78 28.02 -19.29
C ALA A 562 25.42 28.18 -18.59
N LEU A 563 24.57 29.10 -19.04
CA LEU A 563 23.22 29.29 -18.51
C LEU A 563 22.32 28.07 -18.80
N GLN A 564 22.38 27.55 -20.03
CA GLN A 564 21.70 26.32 -20.41
C GLN A 564 22.15 25.14 -19.54
N ALA A 565 23.46 24.99 -19.35
CA ALA A 565 24.04 23.94 -18.52
C ALA A 565 23.59 24.07 -17.04
N LYS A 566 23.60 25.28 -16.47
CA LYS A 566 23.15 25.55 -15.09
C LYS A 566 21.67 25.20 -14.90
N ALA A 567 20.81 25.55 -15.86
CA ALA A 567 19.40 25.15 -15.83
C ALA A 567 19.20 23.64 -15.96
N ARG A 568 19.91 22.99 -16.90
CA ARG A 568 19.86 21.53 -17.08
C ARG A 568 20.33 20.79 -15.83
N GLN A 569 21.42 21.25 -15.22
CA GLN A 569 21.96 20.69 -13.99
C GLN A 569 20.97 20.86 -12.84
N THR A 570 20.36 22.04 -12.70
CA THR A 570 19.31 22.27 -11.68
C THR A 570 18.13 21.31 -11.86
N ALA A 571 17.67 21.09 -13.10
CA ALA A 571 16.62 20.11 -13.39
C ALA A 571 17.06 18.67 -13.05
N ASN A 572 18.29 18.29 -13.39
CA ASN A 572 18.81 16.94 -13.14
C ASN A 572 19.02 16.66 -11.64
N VAL A 573 19.52 17.64 -10.88
CA VAL A 573 19.64 17.52 -9.41
C VAL A 573 18.25 17.39 -8.79
N LEU A 574 17.26 18.20 -9.19
CA LEU A 574 15.90 18.04 -8.66
C LEU A 574 15.28 16.70 -9.07
N LYS A 575 15.61 16.19 -10.26
CA LYS A 575 15.22 14.85 -10.71
C LYS A 575 15.78 13.75 -9.79
N SER A 576 16.98 13.91 -9.24
CA SER A 576 17.55 12.94 -8.29
C SER A 576 16.86 12.97 -6.92
N PHE A 577 16.15 14.04 -6.55
CA PHE A 577 15.32 14.07 -5.34
C PHE A 577 13.89 13.54 -5.59
N SER A 578 13.36 13.67 -6.81
CA SER A 578 12.01 13.20 -7.16
C SER A 578 11.95 11.75 -7.65
N THR A 579 13.02 11.27 -8.29
CA THR A 579 13.10 10.00 -9.02
C THR A 579 14.55 9.50 -9.07
N ALA A 580 15.23 9.39 -7.93
CA ALA A 580 16.62 8.95 -7.86
C ALA A 580 16.75 7.54 -8.44
N LYS A 581 17.76 7.29 -9.29
CA LYS A 581 18.08 5.96 -9.81
C LYS A 581 19.48 5.54 -9.38
N ASP A 582 19.68 4.27 -9.02
CA ASP A 582 21.02 3.71 -8.78
C ASP A 582 21.74 3.36 -10.10
N ASP A 583 22.96 2.80 -10.00
CA ASP A 583 23.77 2.37 -11.15
C ASP A 583 23.07 1.33 -12.04
N SER A 584 22.00 0.69 -11.55
CA SER A 584 21.14 -0.24 -12.29
C SER A 584 19.96 0.44 -13.00
N LYS A 585 19.84 1.78 -12.94
CA LYS A 585 18.73 2.60 -13.48
C LYS A 585 17.37 2.38 -12.79
N THR A 586 17.37 1.82 -11.58
CA THR A 586 16.20 1.49 -10.73
C THR A 586 15.77 2.70 -9.89
N ILE A 587 14.49 3.08 -9.86
CA ILE A 587 14.05 4.21 -9.01
C ILE A 587 14.07 3.78 -7.53
N THR A 588 15.05 4.26 -6.78
CA THR A 588 15.28 3.86 -5.38
C THR A 588 14.67 4.82 -4.36
N PHE A 589 14.37 6.07 -4.75
CA PHE A 589 13.94 7.10 -3.79
C PHE A 589 13.07 8.21 -4.43
N ASN A 590 11.93 8.52 -3.80
CA ASN A 590 11.11 9.70 -4.06
C ASN A 590 10.91 10.48 -2.75
N PHE A 591 11.66 11.57 -2.59
CA PHE A 591 11.65 12.37 -1.37
C PHE A 591 10.28 12.97 -1.08
N GLY A 592 9.58 13.50 -2.09
CA GLY A 592 8.30 14.18 -1.92
C GLY A 592 7.21 13.25 -1.41
N PHE A 593 7.04 12.09 -2.05
CA PHE A 593 6.06 11.09 -1.66
C PHE A 593 6.30 10.56 -0.24
N ASN A 594 7.55 10.20 0.07
CA ASN A 594 7.92 9.67 1.39
C ASN A 594 7.69 10.70 2.50
N LEU A 595 8.01 11.97 2.25
CA LEU A 595 7.84 13.02 3.26
C LEU A 595 6.37 13.40 3.45
N GLU A 596 5.57 13.42 2.39
CA GLU A 596 4.11 13.63 2.48
C GLU A 596 3.41 12.49 3.22
N ALA A 597 3.79 11.25 2.95
CA ALA A 597 3.31 10.09 3.69
C ALA A 597 3.69 10.18 5.18
N ALA A 598 4.93 10.60 5.48
CA ALA A 598 5.36 10.83 6.87
C ALA A 598 4.53 11.94 7.55
N ILE A 599 4.29 13.08 6.88
CA ILE A 599 3.43 14.16 7.40
C ILE A 599 2.01 13.65 7.70
N LYS A 600 1.43 12.87 6.78
CA LYS A 600 0.08 12.30 6.94
C LYS A 600 0.02 11.28 8.07
N ASN A 601 1.03 10.41 8.19
CA ASN A 601 1.12 9.43 9.26
C ASN A 601 1.26 10.12 10.62
N VAL A 602 2.09 11.15 10.74
CA VAL A 602 2.25 11.91 11.99
C VAL A 602 0.97 12.69 12.33
N ALA A 603 0.28 13.29 11.34
CA ALA A 603 -1.03 13.92 11.55
C ALA A 603 -2.14 12.92 11.94
N SER A 604 -2.01 11.65 11.54
CA SER A 604 -2.96 10.60 11.94
C SER A 604 -2.82 10.22 13.42
N ILE A 605 -1.67 10.48 14.04
CA ILE A 605 -1.47 10.29 15.49
C ILE A 605 -2.35 11.28 16.27
N GLU A 606 -2.44 12.55 15.85
CA GLU A 606 -3.31 13.56 16.46
C GLU A 606 -4.80 13.17 16.38
N THR A 607 -5.26 12.73 15.21
CA THR A 607 -6.68 12.40 14.97
C THR A 607 -7.13 11.06 15.55
N ARG A 608 -6.23 10.07 15.68
CA ARG A 608 -6.58 8.73 16.21
C ARG A 608 -6.55 8.65 17.73
N PHE A 609 -5.75 9.50 18.38
CA PHE A 609 -5.72 9.63 19.84
C PHE A 609 -6.63 10.78 20.36
N GLY A 610 -7.22 11.62 19.50
CA GLY A 610 -8.20 12.68 19.84
C GLY A 610 -9.67 12.34 19.46
N ASN A 611 -10.59 13.31 19.58
CA ASN A 611 -11.99 13.23 19.19
C ASN A 611 -12.24 14.01 17.88
N SER A 612 -11.94 13.39 16.74
CA SER A 612 -12.30 13.81 15.36
C SER A 612 -11.44 14.90 14.68
N VAL A 613 -11.67 15.07 13.36
CA VAL A 613 -10.85 15.86 12.44
C VAL A 613 -11.23 17.35 12.52
N GLY A 614 -10.35 18.18 13.09
CA GLY A 614 -10.43 19.64 13.01
C GLY A 614 -10.37 20.34 14.38
N SER A 615 -9.34 21.19 14.53
CA SER A 615 -9.03 22.11 15.65
C SER A 615 -8.83 21.52 17.06
N ASP A 616 -7.63 21.77 17.60
CA ASP A 616 -7.22 21.77 19.02
C ASP A 616 -7.35 20.50 19.88
N ASP A 617 -7.55 19.33 19.28
CA ASP A 617 -7.63 18.07 20.04
C ASP A 617 -6.27 17.40 20.26
N GLN A 618 -5.87 17.29 21.53
CA GLN A 618 -4.62 16.63 21.92
C GLN A 618 -4.76 15.09 21.89
N PRO A 619 -3.71 14.36 21.47
CA PRO A 619 -3.63 12.91 21.65
C PRO A 619 -3.91 12.52 23.11
N GLY A 620 -4.83 11.59 23.37
CA GLY A 620 -5.10 11.05 24.69
C GLY A 620 -6.39 11.51 25.36
N ARG A 621 -7.18 12.39 24.74
CA ARG A 621 -8.39 12.98 25.33
C ARG A 621 -9.41 11.96 25.86
N LYS A 622 -9.60 10.81 25.20
CA LYS A 622 -10.49 9.74 25.70
C LYS A 622 -10.02 9.11 27.00
N ILE A 623 -8.71 9.02 27.20
CA ILE A 623 -8.11 8.54 28.45
C ILE A 623 -8.20 9.65 29.49
N THR A 624 -8.00 10.91 29.11
CA THR A 624 -8.26 12.08 29.97
C THR A 624 -9.72 12.08 30.46
N GLU A 625 -10.70 11.92 29.57
CA GLU A 625 -12.13 11.84 29.90
C GLU A 625 -12.46 10.62 30.79
N ALA A 626 -11.81 9.47 30.58
CA ALA A 626 -11.97 8.28 31.40
C ALA A 626 -11.35 8.42 32.80
N LEU A 627 -10.16 9.03 32.91
CA LEU A 627 -9.52 9.34 34.20
C LEU A 627 -10.30 10.44 34.95
N GLN A 628 -10.89 11.38 34.22
CA GLN A 628 -11.78 12.40 34.78
C GLN A 628 -13.06 11.76 35.33
N LEU A 629 -13.63 10.76 34.64
CA LEU A 629 -14.75 9.96 35.16
C LEU A 629 -14.40 9.20 36.45
N VAL A 630 -13.20 8.59 36.53
CA VAL A 630 -12.71 7.94 37.75
C VAL A 630 -12.55 8.96 38.88
N THR A 631 -12.01 10.14 38.59
CA THR A 631 -11.86 11.25 39.54
C THR A 631 -13.23 11.72 40.05
N THR A 632 -14.21 11.92 39.16
CA THR A 632 -15.59 12.29 39.53
C THR A 632 -16.28 11.24 40.38
N LYS A 633 -16.04 9.94 40.14
CA LYS A 633 -16.59 8.86 40.99
C LYS A 633 -15.96 8.84 42.39
N ILE A 634 -14.67 9.12 42.52
CA ILE A 634 -13.98 9.28 43.81
C ILE A 634 -14.54 10.50 44.56
N GLU A 635 -14.78 11.62 43.86
CA GLU A 635 -15.43 12.81 44.43
C GLU A 635 -16.88 12.54 44.87
N GLN A 636 -17.65 11.79 44.10
CA GLN A 636 -19.00 11.36 44.48
C GLN A 636 -18.98 10.50 45.76
N LEU A 637 -18.03 9.55 45.88
CA LEU A 637 -17.84 8.77 47.10
C LEU A 637 -17.45 9.67 48.28
N GLN A 638 -16.56 10.65 48.08
CA GLN A 638 -16.17 11.62 49.09
C GLN A 638 -17.36 12.47 49.56
N ASN A 639 -18.24 12.87 48.63
CA ASN A 639 -19.47 13.58 48.95
C ASN A 639 -20.48 12.70 49.67
N ASN A 640 -20.64 11.43 49.28
CA ASN A 640 -21.54 10.46 49.93
C ASN A 640 -21.08 10.10 51.35
N LEU A 641 -19.77 9.93 51.58
CA LEU A 641 -19.17 9.79 52.92
C LEU A 641 -19.20 11.12 53.69
N GLY A 642 -19.27 12.24 52.97
CA GLY A 642 -19.47 13.59 53.47
C GLY A 642 -20.86 13.76 54.11
N THR A 643 -21.90 13.50 53.33
CA THR A 643 -23.32 13.60 53.73
C THR A 643 -23.73 12.57 54.76
N ALA A 644 -23.16 11.36 54.75
CA ALA A 644 -23.41 10.33 55.77
C ALA A 644 -22.98 10.74 57.21
N ALA A 645 -22.27 11.87 57.38
CA ALA A 645 -21.79 12.36 58.67
C ALA A 645 -22.36 13.74 59.08
N THR A 646 -23.41 14.23 58.41
CA THR A 646 -24.08 15.50 58.77
C THR A 646 -25.58 15.32 59.06
N PRO A 647 -26.16 15.97 60.08
CA PRO A 647 -27.50 15.63 60.59
C PRO A 647 -28.71 16.16 59.78
N SER A 648 -28.56 16.63 58.54
CA SER A 648 -29.74 17.16 57.84
C SER A 648 -29.63 17.24 56.31
N ALA A 649 -30.67 16.70 55.67
CA ALA A 649 -31.25 16.96 54.35
C ALA A 649 -31.26 15.76 53.39
N ALA A 650 -32.42 15.63 52.73
CA ALA A 650 -32.92 14.49 51.96
C ALA A 650 -31.90 13.83 51.02
N ILE A 651 -31.83 12.50 51.08
CA ILE A 651 -31.02 11.64 50.21
C ILE A 651 -31.93 11.03 49.14
N SER A 652 -31.51 11.13 47.87
CA SER A 652 -32.11 10.42 46.73
C SER A 652 -31.76 8.92 46.76
N GLU A 653 -32.74 8.08 46.42
CA GLU A 653 -32.76 6.60 46.49
C GLU A 653 -31.54 5.92 45.83
N PRO A 654 -30.55 5.44 46.60
CA PRO A 654 -30.48 4.00 46.91
C PRO A 654 -29.95 3.62 48.31
N LEU A 655 -29.64 4.58 49.19
CA LEU A 655 -29.10 4.32 50.54
C LEU A 655 -30.10 4.75 51.63
N LYS A 656 -31.14 3.95 51.84
CA LYS A 656 -32.05 4.08 53.00
C LYS A 656 -31.44 3.42 54.25
N VAL A 657 -30.36 3.97 54.78
CA VAL A 657 -30.02 3.74 56.20
C VAL A 657 -29.45 5.04 56.78
N ASN A 658 -30.32 5.87 57.35
CA ASN A 658 -29.89 7.03 58.12
C ASN A 658 -29.49 6.54 59.53
N VAL A 659 -28.21 6.17 59.69
CA VAL A 659 -27.65 5.56 60.91
C VAL A 659 -27.64 6.54 62.08
N THR A 660 -27.49 7.84 61.82
CA THR A 660 -27.57 8.89 62.85
C THR A 660 -29.01 9.08 63.32
N ASP A 661 -29.99 9.13 62.41
CA ASP A 661 -31.42 9.24 62.78
C ASP A 661 -31.89 8.02 63.58
N SER A 662 -31.46 6.79 63.28
CA SER A 662 -31.99 5.61 63.97
C SER A 662 -31.47 5.47 65.41
N VAL A 663 -30.27 5.98 65.73
CA VAL A 663 -29.69 5.87 67.07
C VAL A 663 -30.00 7.11 67.91
N GLU A 664 -29.83 8.34 67.40
CA GLU A 664 -30.22 9.55 68.14
C GLU A 664 -31.73 9.64 68.31
N LYS A 665 -32.53 9.39 67.26
CA LYS A 665 -34.00 9.47 67.36
C LYS A 665 -34.60 8.32 68.15
N ARG A 666 -33.98 7.12 68.25
CA ARG A 666 -34.51 6.04 69.12
C ARG A 666 -34.00 6.12 70.55
N ILE A 667 -32.80 6.66 70.78
CA ILE A 667 -32.37 7.07 72.11
C ILE A 667 -33.31 8.19 72.57
N ASP A 668 -33.56 9.19 71.74
CA ASP A 668 -34.50 10.27 72.06
C ASP A 668 -35.96 9.80 72.05
N GLU A 669 -36.43 8.82 71.26
CA GLU A 669 -37.83 8.32 71.31
C GLU A 669 -38.05 7.34 72.47
N LYS A 670 -37.06 6.52 72.88
CA LYS A 670 -37.12 5.72 74.13
C LYS A 670 -36.88 6.57 75.38
N ILE A 671 -36.15 7.70 75.29
CA ILE A 671 -35.99 8.68 76.39
C ILE A 671 -37.12 9.72 76.41
N ALA A 672 -37.73 10.03 75.26
CA ALA A 672 -38.86 10.95 75.08
C ALA A 672 -40.21 10.24 75.04
N ALA A 673 -40.31 9.04 75.62
CA ALA A 673 -41.48 8.78 76.44
C ALA A 673 -41.46 9.80 77.59
N GLN A 674 -41.90 11.03 77.29
CA GLN A 674 -42.20 12.12 78.22
C GLN A 674 -43.10 11.62 79.36
N GLU A 675 -43.74 10.47 79.21
CA GLU A 675 -44.46 9.75 80.24
C GLU A 675 -43.56 9.30 81.42
N VAL A 676 -42.32 8.82 81.22
CA VAL A 676 -41.47 8.33 82.34
C VAL A 676 -40.85 9.47 83.14
N ASN A 677 -40.34 10.52 82.47
CA ASN A 677 -39.78 11.68 83.17
C ASN A 677 -40.87 12.59 83.78
N LYS A 678 -42.07 12.65 83.18
CA LYS A 678 -43.21 13.39 83.75
C LYS A 678 -43.88 12.60 84.88
N GLN A 679 -44.08 11.29 84.76
CA GLN A 679 -44.60 10.47 85.85
C GLN A 679 -43.62 10.38 87.01
N LEU A 680 -42.30 10.21 86.79
CA LEU A 680 -41.31 10.17 87.87
C LEU A 680 -41.13 11.55 88.54
N GLY A 681 -41.17 12.65 87.76
CA GLY A 681 -41.11 14.02 88.28
C GLY A 681 -42.36 14.49 89.02
N GLU A 682 -43.56 14.10 88.56
CA GLU A 682 -44.83 14.38 89.24
C GLU A 682 -45.06 13.46 90.45
N LEU A 683 -44.69 12.16 90.37
CA LEU A 683 -44.73 11.23 91.51
C LEU A 683 -43.73 11.60 92.60
N LEU A 684 -42.52 12.05 92.27
CA LEU A 684 -41.54 12.53 93.26
C LEU A 684 -41.97 13.87 93.89
N LYS A 685 -42.63 14.78 93.14
CA LYS A 685 -43.17 16.02 93.71
C LYS A 685 -44.41 15.78 94.58
N GLU A 686 -45.35 14.93 94.16
CA GLU A 686 -46.52 14.57 94.98
C GLU A 686 -46.14 13.75 96.21
N ALA A 687 -45.20 12.79 96.10
CA ALA A 687 -44.78 11.96 97.24
C ALA A 687 -43.96 12.74 98.29
N VAL A 688 -43.10 13.67 97.87
CA VAL A 688 -42.28 14.47 98.79
C VAL A 688 -43.10 15.61 99.43
N ILE A 689 -43.99 16.27 98.68
CA ILE A 689 -44.81 17.38 99.22
C ILE A 689 -45.99 16.85 100.07
N ASN A 690 -46.67 15.77 99.66
CA ASN A 690 -47.72 15.15 100.47
C ASN A 690 -47.15 14.32 101.63
N GLY A 691 -45.98 13.71 101.47
CA GLY A 691 -45.29 12.96 102.52
C GLY A 691 -44.80 13.86 103.66
N ILE A 692 -44.04 14.92 103.34
CA ILE A 692 -43.52 15.88 104.33
C ILE A 692 -44.67 16.71 104.93
N GLY A 693 -45.67 17.11 104.14
CA GLY A 693 -46.85 17.83 104.63
C GLY A 693 -47.71 17.01 105.60
N ARG A 694 -47.90 15.71 105.36
CA ARG A 694 -48.65 14.80 106.25
C ARG A 694 -47.84 14.37 107.48
N LEU A 695 -46.50 14.26 107.36
CA LEU A 695 -45.62 14.03 108.52
C LEU A 695 -45.60 15.26 109.44
N ASN A 696 -45.48 16.48 108.91
CA ASN A 696 -45.33 17.69 109.72
C ASN A 696 -46.60 18.03 110.53
N VAL A 697 -47.80 17.76 109.98
CA VAL A 697 -49.09 17.91 110.69
C VAL A 697 -49.33 16.83 111.74
N ARG A 698 -48.81 15.60 111.54
CA ARG A 698 -48.95 14.50 112.53
C ARG A 698 -47.90 14.56 113.64
N VAL A 699 -46.67 15.00 113.34
CA VAL A 699 -45.61 15.20 114.34
C VAL A 699 -45.97 16.34 115.31
N THR A 700 -46.58 17.43 114.84
CA THR A 700 -47.09 18.49 115.74
C THR A 700 -48.30 18.06 116.57
N LYS A 701 -49.13 17.13 116.09
CA LYS A 701 -50.28 16.58 116.83
C LYS A 701 -49.88 15.52 117.87
N ILE A 702 -48.81 14.77 117.63
CA ILE A 702 -48.24 13.81 118.59
C ILE A 702 -47.48 14.54 119.71
N HIS A 703 -46.84 15.67 119.41
CA HIS A 703 -46.15 16.50 120.42
C HIS A 703 -47.12 17.25 121.37
N SER A 704 -48.38 17.52 120.94
CA SER A 704 -49.39 18.17 121.79
C SER A 704 -50.22 17.20 122.64
N GLN A 705 -50.29 15.91 122.27
CA GLN A 705 -51.10 14.90 122.98
C GLN A 705 -50.32 14.09 124.04
N LEU A 706 -48.98 14.16 124.06
CA LEU A 706 -48.13 13.51 125.06
C LEU A 706 -47.68 14.43 126.22
N LYS A 707 -47.94 15.74 126.15
CA LYS A 707 -47.51 16.72 127.17
C LYS A 707 -48.39 16.78 128.43
N GLY A 708 -49.48 16.00 128.48
CA GLY A 708 -50.51 16.07 129.54
C GLY A 708 -50.64 14.84 130.44
N VAL A 709 -49.93 13.74 130.18
CA VAL A 709 -50.13 12.46 130.90
C VAL A 709 -49.19 12.30 132.10
N GLU A 710 -48.00 12.90 132.05
CA GLU A 710 -46.98 12.83 133.12
C GLU A 710 -47.34 13.60 134.42
N PRO A 711 -47.96 14.81 134.38
CA PRO A 711 -48.34 15.52 135.60
C PRO A 711 -49.56 14.91 136.32
N ALA A 712 -50.45 14.24 135.58
CA ALA A 712 -51.69 13.69 136.13
C ALA A 712 -51.46 12.45 137.01
N ILE A 713 -50.43 11.65 136.70
CA ILE A 713 -50.07 10.44 137.46
C ILE A 713 -49.27 10.82 138.73
N GLN A 714 -48.36 11.78 138.64
CA GLN A 714 -47.56 12.23 139.79
C GLN A 714 -48.41 12.96 140.87
N THR A 715 -49.40 13.75 140.45
CA THR A 715 -50.30 14.48 141.38
C THR A 715 -51.23 13.55 142.18
N HIS A 716 -51.47 12.32 141.71
CA HIS A 716 -52.26 11.31 142.43
C HIS A 716 -51.40 10.44 143.36
N ILE A 717 -50.12 10.24 143.05
CA ILE A 717 -49.13 9.59 143.93
C ILE A 717 -48.87 10.46 145.18
N ASP A 718 -48.80 11.78 145.04
CA ASP A 718 -48.51 12.69 146.16
C ASP A 718 -49.67 12.88 147.16
N LYS A 719 -50.91 12.55 146.76
CA LYS A 719 -52.10 12.59 147.64
C LYS A 719 -52.24 11.37 148.56
N LEU A 720 -51.45 10.30 148.36
CA LEU A 720 -51.56 9.03 149.11
C LEU A 720 -50.65 8.92 150.34
N ASN A 721 -49.74 9.89 150.60
CA ASN A 721 -48.62 9.72 151.54
C ASN A 721 -48.60 10.59 152.81
N LYS A 722 -49.75 11.07 153.34
CA LYS A 722 -49.78 11.79 154.65
C LYS A 722 -50.80 11.22 155.66
N LYS A 723 -50.31 10.85 156.85
CA LYS A 723 -51.01 10.40 158.09
C LYS A 723 -50.26 11.03 159.30
N PRO A 724 -50.78 11.04 160.54
CA PRO A 724 -52.06 11.55 161.08
C PRO A 724 -51.87 12.35 162.42
N VAL A 725 -52.93 12.94 163.02
CA VAL A 725 -53.03 13.15 164.51
C VAL A 725 -54.50 13.01 164.99
N ALA A 726 -54.67 12.43 166.19
CA ALA A 726 -55.85 11.97 166.96
C ALA A 726 -56.97 13.02 167.18
N SER A 727 -58.22 12.72 167.61
CA SER A 727 -58.77 11.74 168.59
C SER A 727 -60.32 11.58 168.52
N SER A 728 -60.82 10.48 169.11
CA SER A 728 -62.18 10.15 169.64
C SER A 728 -63.34 9.67 168.72
N ASP A 729 -63.61 8.36 168.78
CA ASP A 729 -64.86 7.56 168.72
C ASP A 729 -66.11 8.06 167.96
N ASN A 730 -66.28 7.62 166.69
CA ASN A 730 -67.57 7.15 166.14
C ASN A 730 -67.39 6.38 164.79
N ILE A 731 -68.04 5.20 164.64
CA ILE A 731 -67.96 4.24 163.51
C ILE A 731 -68.41 4.77 162.11
N PRO A 732 -69.31 5.76 161.95
CA PRO A 732 -69.75 6.25 160.63
C PRO A 732 -68.65 6.88 159.76
N ALA A 733 -67.56 7.37 160.36
CA ALA A 733 -66.47 8.02 159.62
C ALA A 733 -65.58 7.04 158.83
N GLN A 734 -65.49 5.77 159.24
CA GLN A 734 -64.67 4.75 158.56
C GLN A 734 -65.32 4.27 157.24
N ILE A 735 -66.66 4.22 157.19
CA ILE A 735 -67.42 3.81 155.99
C ILE A 735 -67.23 4.82 154.85
N TYR A 736 -67.19 6.12 155.16
CA TYR A 736 -66.98 7.18 154.16
C TYR A 736 -65.58 7.13 153.52
N VAL A 737 -64.54 6.80 154.30
CA VAL A 737 -63.16 6.67 153.80
C VAL A 737 -63.01 5.45 152.87
N LEU A 738 -63.73 4.36 153.12
CA LEU A 738 -63.73 3.17 152.27
C LEU A 738 -64.46 3.39 150.94
N GLN A 739 -65.62 4.06 150.96
CA GLN A 739 -66.34 4.41 149.73
C GLN A 739 -65.51 5.32 148.81
N GLN A 740 -64.79 6.29 149.38
CA GLN A 740 -63.87 7.15 148.63
C GLN A 740 -62.75 6.36 147.91
N LYS A 741 -62.19 5.33 148.56
CA LYS A 741 -61.14 4.48 147.96
C LYS A 741 -61.67 3.61 146.82
N ILE A 742 -62.89 3.08 146.95
CA ILE A 742 -63.53 2.25 145.91
C ILE A 742 -63.76 3.09 144.65
N SER A 743 -64.33 4.30 144.77
CA SER A 743 -64.55 5.19 143.62
C SER A 743 -63.26 5.61 142.91
N GLN A 744 -62.16 5.77 143.65
CA GLN A 744 -60.85 6.09 143.06
C GLN A 744 -60.25 4.90 142.28
N LEU A 745 -60.42 3.67 142.76
CA LEU A 745 -59.93 2.46 142.09
C LEU A 745 -60.69 2.20 140.77
N THR A 746 -62.02 2.31 140.78
CA THR A 746 -62.86 2.14 139.58
C THR A 746 -62.47 3.15 138.49
N ALA A 747 -62.25 4.41 138.86
CA ALA A 747 -61.81 5.44 137.93
C ALA A 747 -60.41 5.16 137.33
N LEU A 748 -59.49 4.58 138.11
CA LEU A 748 -58.13 4.26 137.66
C LEU A 748 -58.12 3.12 136.62
N VAL A 749 -58.87 2.04 136.88
CA VAL A 749 -58.94 0.86 135.99
C VAL A 749 -59.62 1.23 134.66
N SER A 750 -60.74 1.97 134.71
CA SER A 750 -61.43 2.43 133.50
C SER A 750 -60.57 3.36 132.64
N ASN A 751 -59.82 4.30 133.24
CA ASN A 751 -58.92 5.16 132.47
C ASN A 751 -57.75 4.39 131.85
N THR A 752 -57.23 3.38 132.54
CA THR A 752 -56.14 2.52 132.03
C THR A 752 -56.61 1.66 130.86
N LYS A 753 -57.84 1.12 130.92
CA LYS A 753 -58.46 0.39 129.79
C LYS A 753 -58.62 1.28 128.56
N VAL A 754 -59.12 2.51 128.71
CA VAL A 754 -59.29 3.46 127.60
C VAL A 754 -57.94 3.80 126.94
N GLN A 755 -56.87 3.97 127.73
CA GLN A 755 -55.52 4.21 127.20
C GLN A 755 -54.93 2.98 126.49
N ALA A 756 -55.20 1.76 126.97
CA ALA A 756 -54.75 0.52 126.34
C ALA A 756 -55.52 0.20 125.04
N GLU A 757 -56.86 0.34 125.03
CA GLU A 757 -57.75 0.07 123.88
C GLU A 757 -57.63 1.13 122.77
N GLY A 758 -57.44 2.40 123.14
CA GLY A 758 -57.32 3.50 122.20
C GLY A 758 -55.87 3.84 121.88
N GLY A 759 -55.16 4.42 122.86
CA GLY A 759 -53.86 5.05 122.67
C GLY A 759 -52.76 4.08 122.25
N ILE A 760 -52.47 3.08 123.09
CA ILE A 760 -51.33 2.18 122.89
C ILE A 760 -51.62 1.17 121.77
N LYS A 761 -52.83 0.59 121.69
CA LYS A 761 -53.22 -0.27 120.56
C LYS A 761 -53.13 0.47 119.22
N GLY A 762 -53.50 1.75 119.18
CA GLY A 762 -53.34 2.61 118.01
C GLY A 762 -51.88 2.77 117.58
N GLN A 763 -50.95 2.87 118.53
CA GLN A 763 -49.51 2.92 118.27
C GLN A 763 -48.95 1.57 117.79
N VAL A 764 -49.30 0.45 118.42
CA VAL A 764 -48.86 -0.90 118.01
C VAL A 764 -49.38 -1.25 116.61
N THR A 765 -50.63 -0.91 116.30
CA THR A 765 -51.20 -1.07 114.94
C THR A 765 -50.56 -0.12 113.93
N SER A 766 -50.10 1.06 114.37
CA SER A 766 -49.35 1.98 113.51
C SER A 766 -47.96 1.45 113.16
N VAL A 767 -47.29 0.72 114.06
CA VAL A 767 -46.00 0.07 113.77
C VAL A 767 -46.20 -1.02 112.72
N GLN A 768 -47.22 -1.87 112.87
CA GLN A 768 -47.57 -2.87 111.85
C GLN A 768 -47.81 -2.24 110.48
N ARG A 769 -48.60 -1.16 110.42
CA ARG A 769 -48.89 -0.49 109.14
C ARG A 769 -47.62 0.10 108.51
N ARG A 770 -46.74 0.70 109.31
CA ARG A 770 -45.46 1.26 108.83
C ARG A 770 -44.53 0.17 108.29
N VAL A 771 -44.44 -0.99 108.95
CA VAL A 771 -43.60 -2.10 108.47
C VAL A 771 -44.16 -2.70 107.18
N ALA A 772 -45.49 -2.81 107.06
CA ALA A 772 -46.14 -3.24 105.83
C ALA A 772 -45.92 -2.27 104.66
N ASP A 773 -46.01 -0.96 104.91
CA ASP A 773 -45.73 0.07 103.90
C ASP A 773 -44.26 0.01 103.43
N ILE A 774 -43.30 -0.20 104.35
CA ILE A 774 -41.88 -0.40 104.02
C ILE A 774 -41.69 -1.65 103.15
N LEU A 775 -42.38 -2.75 103.44
CA LEU A 775 -42.30 -3.97 102.63
C LEU A 775 -42.80 -3.72 101.19
N VAL A 776 -43.86 -2.93 101.02
CA VAL A 776 -44.36 -2.53 99.69
C VAL A 776 -43.33 -1.69 98.96
N ASP A 777 -42.72 -0.71 99.63
CA ASP A 777 -41.72 0.17 99.03
C ASP A 777 -40.43 -0.58 98.64
N VAL A 778 -39.94 -1.50 99.47
CA VAL A 778 -38.74 -2.31 99.17
C VAL A 778 -38.99 -3.27 98.00
N ASN A 779 -40.18 -3.87 97.90
CA ASN A 779 -40.55 -4.69 96.74
C ASN A 779 -40.62 -3.86 95.44
N LYS A 780 -41.14 -2.63 95.51
CA LYS A 780 -41.15 -1.72 94.37
C LYS A 780 -39.74 -1.36 93.90
N ILE A 781 -38.82 -1.13 94.85
CA ILE A 781 -37.39 -0.89 94.54
C ILE A 781 -36.76 -2.11 93.85
N LYS A 782 -37.09 -3.33 94.31
CA LYS A 782 -36.64 -4.58 93.65
C LYS A 782 -37.11 -4.61 92.19
N ASP A 783 -38.40 -4.37 91.95
CA ASP A 783 -38.99 -4.38 90.61
C ASP A 783 -38.36 -3.31 89.70
N ASP A 784 -38.11 -2.10 90.22
CA ASP A 784 -37.46 -1.02 89.49
C ASP A 784 -36.00 -1.36 89.10
N ILE A 785 -35.24 -2.04 89.97
CA ILE A 785 -33.87 -2.48 89.67
C ILE A 785 -33.87 -3.61 88.63
N ILE A 786 -34.83 -4.54 88.70
CA ILE A 786 -34.99 -5.61 87.70
C ILE A 786 -35.34 -5.01 86.32
N ALA A 787 -36.25 -4.04 86.28
CA ALA A 787 -36.63 -3.35 85.05
C ALA A 787 -35.44 -2.58 84.46
N PHE A 788 -34.66 -1.89 85.30
CA PHE A 788 -33.44 -1.18 84.87
C PHE A 788 -32.38 -2.14 84.32
N ASN A 789 -32.07 -3.24 85.02
CA ASN A 789 -31.08 -4.23 84.55
C ASN A 789 -31.51 -4.87 83.22
N SER A 790 -32.80 -5.16 83.06
CA SER A 790 -33.36 -5.71 81.82
C SER A 790 -33.27 -4.70 80.66
N SER A 791 -33.58 -3.43 80.90
CA SER A 791 -33.45 -2.35 79.91
C SER A 791 -32.00 -2.13 79.48
N LEU A 792 -31.06 -2.08 80.43
CA LEU A 792 -29.62 -1.94 80.15
C LEU A 792 -29.06 -3.15 79.39
N GLN A 793 -29.51 -4.37 79.72
CA GLN A 793 -29.18 -5.57 78.95
C GLN A 793 -29.62 -5.47 77.50
N GLN A 794 -30.85 -5.02 77.28
CA GLN A 794 -31.40 -4.83 75.94
C GLN A 794 -30.60 -3.77 75.17
N SER A 795 -30.26 -2.63 75.79
CA SER A 795 -29.42 -1.60 75.17
C SER A 795 -28.03 -2.10 74.77
N ILE A 796 -27.39 -2.94 75.58
CA ILE A 796 -26.09 -3.55 75.24
C ILE A 796 -26.22 -4.51 74.05
N GLN A 797 -27.29 -5.31 73.98
CA GLN A 797 -27.52 -6.21 72.84
C GLN A 797 -27.88 -5.45 71.56
N GLU A 798 -28.68 -4.39 71.67
CA GLU A 798 -28.95 -3.46 70.57
C GLU A 798 -27.64 -2.84 70.07
N ALA A 799 -26.76 -2.37 70.96
CA ALA A 799 -25.44 -1.84 70.59
C ALA A 799 -24.53 -2.87 69.87
N LYS A 800 -24.52 -4.13 70.33
CA LYS A 800 -23.79 -5.22 69.65
C LYS A 800 -24.36 -5.52 68.26
N SER A 801 -25.68 -5.55 68.13
CA SER A 801 -26.36 -5.75 66.84
C SER A 801 -26.08 -4.61 65.86
N THR A 802 -26.16 -3.35 66.32
CA THR A 802 -25.82 -2.17 65.52
C THR A 802 -24.34 -2.16 65.10
N HIS A 803 -23.43 -2.56 66.00
CA HIS A 803 -22.01 -2.73 65.65
C HIS A 803 -21.82 -3.74 64.51
N GLN A 804 -22.46 -4.91 64.61
CA GLN A 804 -22.36 -5.95 63.59
C GLN A 804 -22.94 -5.49 62.25
N GLN A 805 -24.09 -4.85 62.24
CA GLN A 805 -24.69 -4.29 61.01
C GLN A 805 -23.80 -3.21 60.38
N CYS A 806 -23.18 -2.36 61.19
CA CYS A 806 -22.22 -1.35 60.72
C CYS A 806 -20.98 -2.00 60.10
N LYS A 807 -20.44 -3.05 60.74
CA LYS A 807 -19.31 -3.83 60.21
C LYS A 807 -19.63 -4.45 58.85
N GLU A 808 -20.79 -5.10 58.73
CA GLU A 808 -21.23 -5.74 57.48
C GLU A 808 -21.43 -4.71 56.37
N ALA A 809 -22.14 -3.61 56.65
CA ALA A 809 -22.40 -2.56 55.66
C ALA A 809 -21.11 -1.89 55.16
N LEU A 810 -20.17 -1.58 56.06
CA LEU A 810 -18.89 -0.95 55.68
C LEU A 810 -17.97 -1.92 54.93
N THR A 811 -17.91 -3.19 55.33
CA THR A 811 -17.14 -4.22 54.61
C THR A 811 -17.70 -4.43 53.20
N GLN A 812 -19.02 -4.46 53.06
CA GLN A 812 -19.68 -4.57 51.75
C GLN A 812 -19.41 -3.35 50.87
N ALA A 813 -19.41 -2.14 51.44
CA ALA A 813 -19.08 -0.91 50.71
C ALA A 813 -17.62 -0.90 50.20
N ILE A 814 -16.66 -1.31 51.02
CA ILE A 814 -15.24 -1.42 50.62
C ILE A 814 -15.06 -2.47 49.52
N THR A 815 -15.71 -3.63 49.68
CA THR A 815 -15.66 -4.71 48.68
C THR A 815 -16.26 -4.26 47.35
N SER A 816 -17.42 -3.60 47.39
CA SER A 816 -18.09 -3.09 46.18
C SER A 816 -17.24 -2.04 45.46
N LEU A 817 -16.58 -1.15 46.21
CA LEU A 817 -15.65 -0.17 45.65
C LEU A 817 -14.42 -0.83 45.01
N HIS A 818 -13.84 -1.84 45.68
CA HIS A 818 -12.73 -2.63 45.14
C HIS A 818 -13.12 -3.30 43.81
N ASP A 819 -14.28 -3.95 43.76
CA ASP A 819 -14.78 -4.63 42.58
C ASP A 819 -15.07 -3.65 41.42
N GLU A 820 -15.68 -2.50 41.72
CA GLU A 820 -16.00 -1.49 40.70
C GLU A 820 -14.73 -0.83 40.12
N LEU A 821 -13.75 -0.49 40.98
CA LEU A 821 -12.46 0.05 40.53
C LEU A 821 -11.69 -1.01 39.71
N THR A 822 -11.64 -2.25 40.18
CA THR A 822 -11.01 -3.36 39.47
C THR A 822 -11.64 -3.58 38.09
N LYS A 823 -12.97 -3.56 38.00
CA LYS A 823 -13.71 -3.67 36.74
C LYS A 823 -13.39 -2.50 35.81
N THR A 824 -13.40 -1.28 36.33
CA THR A 824 -13.12 -0.06 35.56
C THR A 824 -11.71 -0.07 34.98
N VAL A 825 -10.69 -0.44 35.77
CA VAL A 825 -9.29 -0.57 35.31
C VAL A 825 -9.18 -1.60 34.20
N LYS A 826 -9.78 -2.79 34.37
CA LYS A 826 -9.79 -3.84 33.33
C LYS A 826 -10.42 -3.37 32.03
N GLU A 827 -11.60 -2.74 32.10
CA GLU A 827 -12.31 -2.25 30.92
C GLU A 827 -11.55 -1.13 30.17
N ILE A 828 -10.92 -0.21 30.90
CA ILE A 828 -10.12 0.88 30.31
C ILE A 828 -8.89 0.32 29.60
N PHE A 829 -8.10 -0.52 30.26
CA PHE A 829 -6.91 -1.10 29.65
C PHE A 829 -7.24 -2.06 28.50
N GLN A 830 -8.37 -2.78 28.56
CA GLN A 830 -8.84 -3.58 27.44
C GLN A 830 -9.18 -2.71 26.22
N LYS A 831 -9.92 -1.60 26.41
CA LYS A 831 -10.23 -0.65 25.34
C LYS A 831 -8.97 0.01 24.78
N LEU A 832 -8.04 0.42 25.66
CA LEU A 832 -6.77 1.03 25.26
C LEU A 832 -5.91 0.06 24.45
N THR A 833 -5.72 -1.16 24.97
CA THR A 833 -4.94 -2.21 24.28
C THR A 833 -5.53 -2.49 22.91
N HIS A 834 -6.86 -2.65 22.82
CA HIS A 834 -7.54 -2.87 21.55
C HIS A 834 -7.39 -1.69 20.58
N GLN A 835 -7.46 -0.44 21.07
CA GLN A 835 -7.23 0.73 20.22
C GLN A 835 -5.80 0.78 19.67
N VAL A 836 -4.79 0.51 20.50
CA VAL A 836 -3.38 0.48 20.08
C VAL A 836 -3.15 -0.63 19.05
N GLN A 837 -3.65 -1.83 19.32
CA GLN A 837 -3.60 -2.97 18.40
C GLN A 837 -4.31 -2.68 17.08
N ALA A 838 -5.50 -2.07 17.12
CA ALA A 838 -6.24 -1.71 15.92
C ALA A 838 -5.54 -0.60 15.13
N MET A 839 -4.88 0.36 15.80
CA MET A 839 -4.10 1.41 15.14
C MET A 839 -2.94 0.83 14.34
N PHE A 840 -2.22 -0.15 14.90
CA PHE A 840 -1.12 -0.82 14.22
C PHE A 840 -1.60 -1.60 12.99
N ALA A 841 -2.67 -2.40 13.13
CA ALA A 841 -3.32 -3.08 12.02
C ALA A 841 -3.75 -2.11 10.90
N ASN A 842 -4.42 -1.00 11.27
CA ASN A 842 -4.88 0.01 10.33
C ASN A 842 -3.74 0.74 9.60
N ASP A 843 -2.57 0.91 10.23
CA ASP A 843 -1.37 1.42 9.54
C ASP A 843 -0.91 0.45 8.44
N LYS A 844 -0.92 -0.86 8.70
CA LYS A 844 -0.54 -1.87 7.69
C LYS A 844 -1.55 -1.94 6.55
N VAL A 845 -2.84 -1.83 6.86
CA VAL A 845 -3.90 -1.68 5.84
C VAL A 845 -3.67 -0.44 4.97
N ALA A 846 -3.31 0.69 5.57
CA ALA A 846 -3.03 1.93 4.82
C ALA A 846 -1.78 1.80 3.92
N GLN A 847 -0.73 1.14 4.39
CA GLN A 847 0.48 0.83 3.60
C GLN A 847 0.14 -0.07 2.41
N LEU A 848 -0.67 -1.12 2.61
CA LEU A 848 -1.15 -1.99 1.52
C LEU A 848 -2.08 -1.26 0.56
N ALA A 849 -2.89 -0.31 1.03
CA ALA A 849 -3.73 0.52 0.17
C ALA A 849 -2.87 1.42 -0.74
N ALA A 850 -1.82 2.04 -0.20
CA ALA A 850 -0.88 2.83 -1.00
C ALA A 850 -0.14 1.96 -2.03
N LEU A 851 0.28 0.75 -1.63
CA LEU A 851 0.88 -0.23 -2.54
C LEU A 851 -0.12 -0.67 -3.63
N THR A 852 -1.40 -0.85 -3.28
CA THR A 852 -2.46 -1.16 -4.24
C THR A 852 -2.60 -0.07 -5.30
N THR A 853 -2.62 1.20 -4.90
CA THR A 853 -2.67 2.33 -5.82
C THR A 853 -1.46 2.35 -6.76
N LEU A 854 -0.26 2.17 -6.22
CA LEU A 854 0.96 2.10 -7.02
C LEU A 854 0.90 0.95 -8.03
N VAL A 855 0.63 -0.27 -7.59
CA VAL A 855 0.57 -1.46 -8.45
C VAL A 855 -0.54 -1.32 -9.49
N THR A 856 -1.68 -0.71 -9.16
CA THR A 856 -2.78 -0.49 -10.12
C THR A 856 -2.35 0.48 -11.23
N SER A 857 -1.70 1.58 -10.86
CA SER A 857 -1.14 2.54 -11.84
C SER A 857 -0.09 1.87 -12.73
N LYS A 858 0.84 1.10 -12.13
CA LYS A 858 1.88 0.39 -12.88
C LYS A 858 1.33 -0.71 -13.77
N LYS A 859 0.28 -1.41 -13.35
CA LYS A 859 -0.43 -2.40 -14.16
C LYS A 859 -0.93 -1.79 -15.47
N SER A 860 -1.62 -0.65 -15.41
CA SER A 860 -2.13 0.03 -16.62
C SER A 860 -1.00 0.39 -17.57
N ILE A 861 0.10 0.94 -17.05
CA ILE A 861 1.26 1.32 -17.87
C ILE A 861 1.91 0.09 -18.51
N ILE A 862 2.06 -1.00 -17.76
CA ILE A 862 2.61 -2.26 -18.28
C ILE A 862 1.71 -2.85 -19.38
N GLU A 863 0.39 -2.83 -19.20
CA GLU A 863 -0.57 -3.29 -20.22
C GLU A 863 -0.45 -2.44 -21.50
N ASP A 864 -0.29 -1.12 -21.37
CA ASP A 864 -0.07 -0.21 -22.51
C ASP A 864 1.30 -0.44 -23.19
N ILE A 865 2.37 -0.67 -22.43
CA ILE A 865 3.69 -1.02 -22.94
C ILE A 865 3.62 -2.31 -23.76
N ILE A 866 3.01 -3.37 -23.21
CA ILE A 866 2.83 -4.65 -23.89
C ILE A 866 2.02 -4.48 -25.18
N LYS A 867 0.91 -3.74 -25.11
CA LYS A 867 0.06 -3.50 -26.29
C LYS A 867 0.84 -2.78 -27.39
N LYS A 868 1.52 -1.68 -27.04
CA LYS A 868 2.29 -0.88 -28.00
C LYS A 868 3.44 -1.68 -28.61
N ASP A 869 4.14 -2.47 -27.81
CA ASP A 869 5.24 -3.32 -28.25
C ASP A 869 4.78 -4.40 -29.24
N LYS A 870 3.61 -5.03 -29.00
CA LYS A 870 3.00 -5.98 -29.94
C LYS A 870 2.55 -5.36 -31.27
N GLU A 871 2.22 -4.06 -31.27
CA GLU A 871 1.71 -3.33 -32.43
C GLU A 871 2.80 -2.59 -33.22
N SER A 872 4.02 -2.45 -32.67
CA SER A 872 5.11 -1.65 -33.25
C SER A 872 6.36 -2.48 -33.58
N GLY A 873 7.29 -1.87 -34.32
CA GLY A 873 8.57 -2.49 -34.68
C GLY A 873 8.44 -3.82 -35.44
N ILE A 874 9.38 -4.73 -35.21
CA ILE A 874 9.40 -6.04 -35.89
C ILE A 874 8.24 -6.93 -35.45
N LYS A 875 7.86 -6.93 -34.17
CA LYS A 875 6.72 -7.74 -33.67
C LYS A 875 5.42 -7.36 -34.36
N GLY A 876 5.14 -6.05 -34.45
CA GLY A 876 3.97 -5.56 -35.16
C GLY A 876 4.01 -5.86 -36.67
N LEU A 877 5.20 -5.82 -37.30
CA LEU A 877 5.37 -6.24 -38.69
C LEU A 877 5.02 -7.71 -38.88
N LEU A 878 5.62 -8.60 -38.07
CA LEU A 878 5.40 -10.05 -38.15
C LEU A 878 3.94 -10.39 -37.86
N ASN A 879 3.31 -9.74 -36.87
CA ASN A 879 1.89 -9.88 -36.61
C ASN A 879 1.04 -9.42 -37.81
N LYS A 880 1.40 -8.28 -38.44
CA LYS A 880 0.69 -7.82 -39.65
C LYS A 880 0.82 -8.82 -40.79
N MET A 881 2.01 -9.37 -41.03
CA MET A 881 2.25 -10.42 -42.01
C MET A 881 1.44 -11.68 -41.68
N ASN A 882 1.36 -12.07 -40.40
CA ASN A 882 0.52 -13.18 -39.95
C ASN A 882 -0.97 -12.92 -40.22
N THR A 883 -1.45 -11.69 -40.13
CA THR A 883 -2.85 -11.39 -40.48
C THR A 883 -3.10 -11.26 -41.98
N SER A 884 -2.08 -10.96 -42.78
CA SER A 884 -2.22 -10.72 -44.23
C SER A 884 -1.74 -11.88 -45.10
N HIS A 885 -1.11 -12.92 -44.55
CA HIS A 885 -0.55 -14.03 -45.34
C HIS A 885 -1.58 -14.76 -46.23
N THR A 886 -2.88 -14.70 -45.87
CA THR A 886 -3.97 -15.27 -46.68
C THR A 886 -4.11 -14.61 -48.05
N ILE A 887 -3.63 -13.37 -48.22
CA ILE A 887 -3.64 -12.65 -49.51
C ILE A 887 -2.70 -13.33 -50.53
N VAL A 888 -1.59 -13.88 -50.05
CA VAL A 888 -0.56 -14.60 -50.82
C VAL A 888 -0.63 -16.12 -50.60
N ALA A 889 -1.79 -16.62 -50.17
CA ALA A 889 -2.06 -18.05 -50.05
C ALA A 889 -1.71 -18.81 -51.36
N PRO A 890 -1.44 -20.12 -51.28
CA PRO A 890 -1.07 -20.95 -52.42
C PRO A 890 -1.94 -20.70 -53.65
N ILE A 891 -1.32 -20.14 -54.69
CA ILE A 891 -1.96 -19.95 -56.00
C ILE A 891 -2.21 -21.35 -56.57
N GLU A 892 -3.47 -21.78 -56.59
CA GLU A 892 -3.73 -23.18 -56.94
C GLU A 892 -3.56 -23.46 -58.44
N ASP A 893 -3.94 -22.50 -59.29
CA ASP A 893 -4.03 -22.67 -60.75
C ASP A 893 -3.74 -21.41 -61.60
N GLU A 894 -3.30 -20.29 -61.03
CA GLU A 894 -3.00 -19.09 -61.86
C GLU A 894 -1.71 -19.32 -62.65
N LYS A 895 -1.88 -19.60 -63.94
CA LYS A 895 -0.78 -19.76 -64.92
C LYS A 895 -0.29 -18.40 -65.45
N GLU A 896 -0.93 -17.31 -65.03
CA GLU A 896 -0.71 -15.97 -65.57
C GLU A 896 0.09 -15.08 -64.61
N LEU A 897 1.05 -14.33 -65.17
CA LEU A 897 1.88 -13.39 -64.44
C LEU A 897 1.05 -12.32 -63.74
N ARG A 898 -0.05 -11.91 -64.38
CA ARG A 898 -0.97 -10.87 -63.92
C ARG A 898 -1.55 -11.20 -62.55
N ASP A 899 -2.10 -12.39 -62.36
CA ASP A 899 -2.83 -12.71 -61.13
C ASP A 899 -1.86 -12.84 -59.93
N ALA A 900 -0.70 -13.47 -60.16
CA ALA A 900 0.38 -13.52 -59.18
C ALA A 900 0.88 -12.11 -58.80
N ALA A 901 1.05 -11.21 -59.78
CA ALA A 901 1.44 -9.83 -59.54
C ALA A 901 0.35 -9.03 -58.80
N GLN A 902 -0.93 -9.27 -59.07
CA GLN A 902 -2.05 -8.64 -58.35
C GLN A 902 -2.07 -9.03 -56.87
N ARG A 903 -1.95 -10.32 -56.56
CA ARG A 903 -1.90 -10.82 -55.17
C ARG A 903 -0.70 -10.29 -54.41
N LEU A 904 0.48 -10.31 -55.04
CA LEU A 904 1.70 -9.76 -54.44
C LEU A 904 1.56 -8.25 -54.18
N ASN A 905 0.98 -7.49 -55.12
CA ASN A 905 0.74 -6.05 -54.94
C ASN A 905 -0.26 -5.78 -53.80
N ALA A 906 -1.35 -6.53 -53.71
CA ALA A 906 -2.33 -6.41 -52.63
C ALA A 906 -1.69 -6.68 -51.26
N TRP A 907 -0.90 -7.75 -51.15
CA TRP A 907 -0.19 -8.07 -49.92
C TRP A 907 0.88 -7.04 -49.57
N TYR A 908 1.70 -6.63 -50.55
CA TYR A 908 2.76 -5.64 -50.37
C TYR A 908 2.20 -4.28 -49.91
N LYS A 909 1.03 -3.87 -50.39
CA LYS A 909 0.33 -2.68 -49.87
C LYS A 909 0.07 -2.78 -48.36
N THR A 910 -0.37 -3.93 -47.86
CA THR A 910 -0.58 -4.11 -46.40
C THR A 910 0.71 -4.01 -45.60
N PHE A 911 1.81 -4.54 -46.14
CA PHE A 911 3.15 -4.42 -45.59
C PHE A 911 3.62 -2.96 -45.58
N TRP A 912 3.47 -2.25 -46.69
CA TRP A 912 3.87 -0.84 -46.80
C TRP A 912 3.03 0.07 -45.91
N THR A 913 1.72 -0.14 -45.80
CA THR A 913 0.86 0.64 -44.88
C THR A 913 1.37 0.55 -43.44
N TYR A 914 1.83 -0.63 -43.02
CA TYR A 914 2.45 -0.79 -41.69
C TYR A 914 3.77 -0.03 -41.59
N VAL A 915 4.71 -0.28 -42.51
CA VAL A 915 6.04 0.35 -42.50
C VAL A 915 5.93 1.88 -42.54
N SER A 916 5.13 2.43 -43.47
CA SER A 916 4.89 3.87 -43.62
C SER A 916 4.31 4.51 -42.36
N GLY A 917 3.41 3.82 -41.65
CA GLY A 917 2.88 4.26 -40.36
C GLY A 917 3.95 4.35 -39.27
N GLN A 918 4.84 3.35 -39.19
CA GLN A 918 5.94 3.32 -38.21
C GLN A 918 7.03 4.38 -38.50
N ILE A 919 7.20 4.78 -39.76
CA ILE A 919 8.23 5.75 -40.18
C ILE A 919 7.66 7.15 -40.49
N ALA A 920 6.41 7.43 -40.11
CA ALA A 920 5.70 8.66 -40.50
C ALA A 920 6.45 9.95 -40.15
N ASN A 921 7.24 9.92 -39.06
CA ASN A 921 8.06 11.04 -38.56
C ASN A 921 9.58 10.80 -38.73
N HIS A 922 9.99 9.74 -39.43
CA HIS A 922 11.40 9.35 -39.56
C HIS A 922 12.07 10.08 -40.75
N PRO A 923 13.35 10.53 -40.64
CA PRO A 923 14.03 11.28 -41.70
C PRO A 923 14.15 10.53 -43.05
N SER A 924 14.14 9.20 -43.02
CA SER A 924 14.24 8.37 -44.22
C SER A 924 12.89 8.06 -44.88
N LYS A 925 11.77 8.62 -44.39
CA LYS A 925 10.42 8.38 -44.95
C LYS A 925 10.38 8.61 -46.46
N ASP A 926 10.82 9.77 -46.94
CA ASP A 926 10.74 10.11 -48.36
C ASP A 926 11.60 9.18 -49.23
N LYS A 927 12.76 8.75 -48.70
CA LYS A 927 13.63 7.78 -49.38
C LYS A 927 12.99 6.38 -49.43
N ALA A 928 12.38 5.95 -48.33
CA ALA A 928 11.65 4.67 -48.28
C ALA A 928 10.42 4.69 -49.19
N SER A 929 9.72 5.83 -49.30
CA SER A 929 8.59 6.01 -50.23
C SER A 929 9.02 5.81 -51.68
N LYS A 930 10.20 6.29 -52.08
CA LYS A 930 10.73 6.07 -53.44
C LYS A 930 10.98 4.60 -53.75
N VAL A 931 11.48 3.83 -52.78
CA VAL A 931 11.64 2.37 -52.93
C VAL A 931 10.27 1.70 -53.10
N ASN A 932 9.29 2.15 -52.31
CA ASN A 932 7.92 1.66 -52.42
C ASN A 932 7.25 1.99 -53.76
N GLU A 933 7.40 3.22 -54.24
CA GLU A 933 6.90 3.69 -55.53
C GLU A 933 7.46 2.82 -56.66
N ALA A 934 8.79 2.64 -56.70
CA ALA A 934 9.44 1.83 -57.73
C ALA A 934 8.95 0.37 -57.74
N LEU A 935 8.78 -0.27 -56.58
CA LEU A 935 8.23 -1.63 -56.53
C LEU A 935 6.74 -1.66 -56.92
N THR A 936 5.96 -0.67 -56.51
CA THR A 936 4.53 -0.58 -56.85
C THR A 936 4.36 -0.42 -58.37
N ASP A 937 5.16 0.43 -59.00
CA ASP A 937 5.15 0.67 -60.45
C ASP A 937 5.58 -0.58 -61.22
N LEU A 938 6.59 -1.30 -60.73
CA LEU A 938 6.98 -2.59 -61.28
C LEU A 938 5.80 -3.59 -61.23
N LEU A 939 5.17 -3.78 -60.07
CA LEU A 939 4.07 -4.73 -59.93
C LEU A 939 2.87 -4.34 -60.80
N GLN A 940 2.51 -3.05 -60.85
CA GLN A 940 1.46 -2.56 -61.75
C GLN A 940 1.80 -2.79 -63.22
N LYS A 941 3.06 -2.61 -63.60
CA LYS A 941 3.51 -2.86 -64.97
C LYS A 941 3.44 -4.35 -65.33
N MET A 942 3.82 -5.24 -64.42
CA MET A 942 3.67 -6.69 -64.60
C MET A 942 2.21 -7.10 -64.76
N ILE A 943 1.29 -6.49 -64.00
CA ILE A 943 -0.16 -6.70 -64.12
C ILE A 943 -0.68 -6.27 -65.49
N LYS A 944 -0.23 -5.11 -65.99
CA LYS A 944 -0.66 -4.54 -67.27
C LYS A 944 -0.17 -5.37 -68.45
N GLU A 945 1.12 -5.68 -68.48
CA GLU A 945 1.75 -6.33 -69.64
C GLU A 945 1.50 -7.84 -69.65
N ASN A 946 1.29 -8.49 -68.49
CA ASN A 946 1.10 -9.95 -68.34
C ASN A 946 2.21 -10.82 -68.97
N HIS A 947 3.35 -10.22 -69.31
CA HIS A 947 4.58 -10.86 -69.77
C HIS A 947 5.79 -9.99 -69.41
N PHE A 948 7.00 -10.54 -69.43
CA PHE A 948 8.24 -9.78 -69.20
C PHE A 948 8.60 -8.95 -70.45
N SER A 949 7.99 -7.78 -70.60
CA SER A 949 8.30 -6.83 -71.67
C SER A 949 9.61 -6.07 -71.41
N HIS A 950 10.10 -5.33 -72.41
CA HIS A 950 11.23 -4.40 -72.23
C HIS A 950 10.94 -3.37 -71.13
N GLU A 951 9.71 -2.87 -71.06
CA GLU A 951 9.30 -1.89 -70.04
C GLU A 951 9.19 -2.52 -68.64
N VAL A 952 8.73 -3.76 -68.52
CA VAL A 952 8.79 -4.50 -67.25
C VAL A 952 10.25 -4.65 -66.80
N SER A 953 11.15 -5.00 -67.73
CA SER A 953 12.58 -5.16 -67.43
C SER A 953 13.23 -3.85 -66.97
N GLU A 954 12.85 -2.72 -67.55
CA GLU A 954 13.32 -1.41 -67.11
C GLU A 954 12.82 -1.06 -65.71
N ASN A 955 11.54 -1.32 -65.40
CA ASN A 955 11.00 -1.13 -64.05
C ASN A 955 11.67 -2.06 -63.02
N ILE A 956 12.09 -3.27 -63.41
CA ILE A 956 12.89 -4.16 -62.53
C ILE A 956 14.20 -3.49 -62.16
N LYS A 957 14.93 -2.93 -63.14
CA LYS A 957 16.20 -2.23 -62.89
C LYS A 957 16.00 -1.00 -62.02
N GLN A 958 14.95 -0.22 -62.26
CA GLN A 958 14.63 0.97 -61.46
C GLN A 958 14.33 0.60 -59.99
N ALA A 959 13.53 -0.44 -59.76
CA ALA A 959 13.26 -0.94 -58.41
C ALA A 959 14.52 -1.50 -57.72
N ALA A 960 15.36 -2.23 -58.46
CA ALA A 960 16.64 -2.75 -57.95
C ALA A 960 17.58 -1.60 -57.55
N GLN A 961 17.73 -0.60 -58.42
CA GLN A 961 18.55 0.58 -58.17
C GLN A 961 18.01 1.42 -57.02
N ALA A 962 16.69 1.58 -56.90
CA ALA A 962 16.07 2.26 -55.77
C ALA A 962 16.40 1.56 -54.44
N ALA A 963 16.31 0.23 -54.38
CA ALA A 963 16.67 -0.55 -53.20
C ALA A 963 18.18 -0.51 -52.90
N GLU A 964 19.03 -0.54 -53.93
CA GLU A 964 20.49 -0.54 -53.76
C GLU A 964 21.02 0.81 -53.26
N THR A 965 20.54 1.90 -53.87
CA THR A 965 20.87 3.29 -53.47
C THR A 965 20.24 3.68 -52.14
N PHE A 966 19.13 3.04 -51.76
CA PHE A 966 18.55 3.21 -50.45
C PHE A 966 19.48 2.64 -49.39
N THR A 967 20.11 3.52 -48.62
CA THR A 967 21.00 3.19 -47.51
C THR A 967 20.33 3.61 -46.21
N PRO A 968 19.67 2.68 -45.49
CA PRO A 968 19.29 2.90 -44.11
C PRO A 968 20.56 3.31 -43.36
N SER A 969 20.60 4.53 -42.80
CA SER A 969 21.80 5.13 -42.23
C SER A 969 22.42 4.20 -41.17
N LYS A 970 23.67 3.77 -41.37
CA LYS A 970 24.39 2.88 -40.45
C LYS A 970 24.95 3.58 -39.19
N PHE A 971 24.71 4.88 -38.98
CA PHE A 971 25.48 5.68 -37.99
C PHE A 971 24.68 6.68 -37.14
N THR A 972 23.38 6.50 -36.93
CA THR A 972 22.63 7.24 -35.91
C THR A 972 21.74 6.28 -35.11
N ASP A 973 21.39 6.65 -33.87
CA ASP A 973 20.55 5.90 -32.90
C ASP A 973 19.18 5.41 -33.46
N ASP A 974 18.81 5.83 -34.68
CA ASP A 974 17.57 5.54 -35.41
C ASP A 974 17.75 4.52 -36.55
N ALA A 975 18.58 3.47 -36.39
CA ALA A 975 18.62 2.37 -37.36
C ALA A 975 17.32 1.56 -37.28
N ASN A 976 16.22 2.09 -37.82
CA ASN A 976 14.92 1.43 -37.80
C ASN A 976 15.01 0.12 -38.59
N PRO A 977 14.90 -1.06 -37.94
CA PRO A 977 15.06 -2.35 -38.59
C PRO A 977 14.10 -2.55 -39.77
N LEU A 978 12.92 -1.92 -39.72
CA LEU A 978 11.92 -1.99 -40.80
C LEU A 978 12.41 -1.37 -42.12
N LEU A 979 13.32 -0.40 -42.07
CA LEU A 979 13.93 0.18 -43.27
C LEU A 979 14.92 -0.80 -43.91
N GLN A 980 15.67 -1.53 -43.10
CA GLN A 980 16.55 -2.59 -43.57
C GLN A 980 15.74 -3.75 -44.15
N VAL A 981 14.62 -4.12 -43.51
CA VAL A 981 13.66 -5.11 -44.04
C VAL A 981 13.14 -4.69 -45.41
N LEU A 982 12.71 -3.43 -45.58
CA LEU A 982 12.24 -2.92 -46.88
C LEU A 982 13.33 -3.02 -47.95
N LYS A 983 14.57 -2.64 -47.62
CA LYS A 983 15.70 -2.73 -48.54
C LYS A 983 15.95 -4.16 -49.02
N GLU A 984 16.17 -5.08 -48.09
CA GLU A 984 16.60 -6.45 -48.42
C GLU A 984 15.48 -7.25 -49.10
N SER A 985 14.22 -7.01 -48.72
CA SER A 985 13.06 -7.64 -49.38
C SER A 985 12.89 -7.23 -50.84
N VAL A 986 13.01 -5.92 -51.15
CA VAL A 986 12.91 -5.41 -52.54
C VAL A 986 14.13 -5.84 -53.37
N LYS A 987 15.33 -5.80 -52.79
CA LYS A 987 16.57 -6.28 -53.43
C LYS A 987 16.49 -7.77 -53.76
N GLY A 988 16.07 -8.60 -52.81
CA GLY A 988 15.91 -10.05 -53.00
C GLY A 988 14.85 -10.39 -54.06
N PHE A 989 13.75 -9.64 -54.10
CA PHE A 989 12.72 -9.78 -55.13
C PHE A 989 13.25 -9.42 -56.52
N THR A 990 13.78 -8.21 -56.68
CA THR A 990 14.26 -7.68 -57.96
C THR A 990 15.40 -8.51 -58.55
N SER A 991 16.32 -9.00 -57.72
CA SER A 991 17.41 -9.90 -58.16
C SER A 991 16.88 -11.16 -58.86
N GLN A 992 15.74 -11.70 -58.42
CA GLN A 992 15.19 -12.96 -58.93
C GLN A 992 14.34 -12.74 -60.18
N VAL A 993 13.53 -11.67 -60.22
CA VAL A 993 12.75 -11.35 -61.43
C VAL A 993 13.63 -10.80 -62.56
N ASN A 994 14.80 -10.23 -62.26
CA ASN A 994 15.77 -9.77 -63.26
C ASN A 994 16.45 -10.94 -64.02
N MET A 995 16.26 -12.19 -63.59
CA MET A 995 16.76 -13.37 -64.30
C MET A 995 15.89 -13.79 -65.49
N ALA A 996 14.71 -13.16 -65.68
CA ALA A 996 13.82 -13.47 -66.79
C ALA A 996 14.45 -13.03 -68.13
N TYR A 997 14.53 -13.95 -69.10
CA TYR A 997 15.01 -13.63 -70.44
C TYR A 997 13.99 -12.77 -71.20
N VAL A 998 14.43 -11.60 -71.66
CA VAL A 998 13.65 -10.71 -72.53
C VAL A 998 14.48 -10.42 -73.78
N SER A 999 13.95 -10.82 -74.94
CA SER A 999 14.60 -10.50 -76.22
C SER A 999 14.69 -8.98 -76.39
N LYS A 1000 15.86 -8.48 -76.81
CA LYS A 1000 16.07 -7.08 -77.19
C LYS A 1000 15.04 -6.58 -78.21
N TYR A 1001 14.51 -7.50 -79.03
CA TYR A 1001 13.57 -7.22 -80.10
C TYR A 1001 12.11 -7.62 -79.75
N SER A 1002 11.83 -8.01 -78.51
CA SER A 1002 10.51 -8.48 -78.09
C SER A 1002 9.44 -7.40 -78.31
N GLY A 1003 8.47 -7.68 -79.19
CA GLY A 1003 7.36 -6.77 -79.51
C GLY A 1003 7.66 -5.71 -80.57
N GLN A 1004 8.83 -5.74 -81.24
CA GLN A 1004 9.12 -4.82 -82.34
C GLN A 1004 8.50 -5.29 -83.66
N SER A 1005 7.77 -4.40 -84.34
CA SER A 1005 7.18 -4.63 -85.66
C SER A 1005 7.95 -3.88 -86.76
N VAL A 1006 8.35 -4.57 -87.83
CA VAL A 1006 9.01 -3.95 -89.00
C VAL A 1006 7.98 -3.57 -90.05
N ALA A 1007 7.86 -2.27 -90.33
CA ALA A 1007 7.00 -1.75 -91.40
C ALA A 1007 7.78 -1.67 -92.72
N TRP A 1008 7.74 -2.75 -93.51
CA TRP A 1008 8.54 -2.91 -94.73
C TRP A 1008 8.35 -1.79 -95.75
N ASP A 1009 7.16 -1.21 -95.84
CA ASP A 1009 6.80 -0.21 -96.86
C ASP A 1009 7.42 1.18 -96.63
N ILE A 1010 7.79 1.50 -95.38
CA ILE A 1010 8.33 2.83 -94.99
C ILE A 1010 9.82 2.81 -94.65
N LEU A 1011 10.46 1.64 -94.69
CA LEU A 1011 11.90 1.52 -94.48
C LEU A 1011 12.67 2.17 -95.64
N LYS A 1012 13.80 2.79 -95.31
CA LYS A 1012 14.78 3.24 -96.32
C LYS A 1012 15.27 2.01 -97.10
N PRO A 1013 15.58 2.15 -98.40
CA PRO A 1013 16.07 1.03 -99.22
C PRO A 1013 17.26 0.31 -98.57
N GLU A 1014 18.20 1.07 -97.99
CA GLU A 1014 19.40 0.54 -97.31
C GLU A 1014 19.05 -0.36 -96.11
N ASP A 1015 18.14 0.08 -95.23
CA ASP A 1015 17.69 -0.69 -94.07
C ASP A 1015 16.89 -1.93 -94.48
N ARG A 1016 16.05 -1.79 -95.53
CA ARG A 1016 15.26 -2.89 -96.08
C ARG A 1016 16.16 -4.01 -96.60
N ASP A 1017 17.19 -3.67 -97.37
CA ASP A 1017 18.16 -4.62 -97.91
C ASP A 1017 18.96 -5.29 -96.79
N MET A 1018 19.36 -4.52 -95.78
CA MET A 1018 20.07 -5.02 -94.60
C MET A 1018 19.22 -6.05 -93.83
N TYR A 1019 17.94 -5.76 -93.57
CA TYR A 1019 17.04 -6.71 -92.91
C TYR A 1019 16.78 -7.96 -93.75
N ALA A 1020 16.62 -7.82 -95.07
CA ALA A 1020 16.45 -8.95 -95.97
C ALA A 1020 17.71 -9.85 -96.01
N GLN A 1021 18.90 -9.26 -96.10
CA GLN A 1021 20.18 -9.98 -96.09
C GLN A 1021 20.43 -10.68 -94.74
N ALA A 1022 20.12 -10.01 -93.62
CA ALA A 1022 20.19 -10.62 -92.30
C ALA A 1022 19.22 -11.81 -92.17
N PHE A 1023 17.99 -11.68 -92.67
CA PHE A 1023 17.03 -12.79 -92.70
C PHE A 1023 17.54 -13.96 -93.55
N LEU A 1024 17.97 -13.70 -94.80
CA LEU A 1024 18.49 -14.74 -95.70
C LEU A 1024 19.73 -15.45 -95.12
N SER A 1025 20.54 -14.75 -94.33
CA SER A 1025 21.69 -15.33 -93.63
C SER A 1025 21.29 -16.27 -92.49
N CYS A 1026 20.13 -16.06 -91.88
CA CYS A 1026 19.57 -16.94 -90.86
C CYS A 1026 18.86 -18.17 -91.44
N VAL A 1027 18.37 -18.11 -92.68
CA VAL A 1027 17.60 -19.21 -93.31
C VAL A 1027 18.33 -20.56 -93.31
N PRO A 1028 19.64 -20.67 -93.63
CA PRO A 1028 20.38 -21.93 -93.52
C PRO A 1028 20.39 -22.51 -92.11
N MET A 1029 20.61 -21.67 -91.08
CA MET A 1029 20.60 -22.07 -89.67
C MET A 1029 19.19 -22.54 -89.25
N LEU A 1030 18.15 -21.80 -89.64
CA LEU A 1030 16.75 -22.15 -89.36
C LEU A 1030 16.32 -23.45 -90.06
N ASN A 1031 16.87 -23.75 -91.24
CA ASN A 1031 16.54 -24.97 -91.96
C ASN A 1031 17.37 -26.17 -91.48
N ARG A 1032 18.65 -25.99 -91.13
CA ARG A 1032 19.56 -27.08 -90.75
C ARG A 1032 19.52 -27.35 -89.24
N ASP A 1033 19.85 -26.35 -88.42
CA ASP A 1033 20.12 -26.55 -87.00
C ASP A 1033 18.82 -26.76 -86.20
N LEU A 1034 17.74 -26.05 -86.56
CA LEU A 1034 16.42 -26.34 -85.99
C LEU A 1034 15.84 -27.67 -86.47
N TRP A 1035 16.12 -28.08 -87.72
CA TRP A 1035 15.71 -29.39 -88.21
C TRP A 1035 16.45 -30.48 -87.46
N GLU A 1036 17.76 -30.35 -87.27
CA GLU A 1036 18.57 -31.30 -86.50
C GLU A 1036 18.06 -31.39 -85.06
N LEU A 1037 17.87 -30.24 -84.40
CA LEU A 1037 17.29 -30.21 -83.06
C LEU A 1037 15.94 -30.91 -83.01
N LYS A 1038 15.05 -30.65 -83.98
CA LYS A 1038 13.72 -31.28 -84.06
C LYS A 1038 13.80 -32.79 -84.34
N TYR A 1039 14.65 -33.18 -85.28
CA TYR A 1039 14.83 -34.57 -85.71
C TYR A 1039 15.43 -35.38 -84.56
N GLN A 1040 16.56 -34.94 -84.03
CA GLN A 1040 17.26 -35.66 -82.97
C GLN A 1040 16.48 -35.67 -81.67
N CYS A 1041 15.76 -34.59 -81.31
CA CYS A 1041 14.85 -34.64 -80.16
C CYS A 1041 13.70 -35.65 -80.34
N ASN A 1042 13.34 -36.04 -81.57
CA ASN A 1042 12.37 -37.12 -81.83
C ASN A 1042 13.01 -38.51 -81.81
N HIS A 1043 14.34 -38.58 -81.88
CA HIS A 1043 15.15 -39.80 -81.99
C HIS A 1043 16.19 -39.86 -80.86
N ASP A 1044 17.48 -39.67 -81.17
CA ASP A 1044 18.59 -39.95 -80.26
C ASP A 1044 18.61 -39.05 -79.01
N TRP A 1045 18.13 -37.81 -79.10
CA TRP A 1045 18.12 -36.83 -78.00
C TRP A 1045 16.80 -36.82 -77.23
N LYS A 1046 15.87 -37.73 -77.55
CA LYS A 1046 14.51 -37.72 -77.02
C LYS A 1046 14.44 -37.70 -75.49
N TYR A 1047 15.31 -38.44 -74.83
CA TYR A 1047 15.35 -38.57 -73.37
C TYR A 1047 16.50 -37.81 -72.71
N ASP A 1048 17.32 -37.11 -73.50
CA ASP A 1048 18.44 -36.31 -72.98
C ASP A 1048 17.91 -35.13 -72.17
N LYS A 1049 18.49 -34.91 -70.99
CA LYS A 1049 18.36 -33.64 -70.26
C LYS A 1049 19.31 -32.61 -70.84
N ILE A 1050 19.10 -31.32 -70.53
CA ILE A 1050 19.94 -30.22 -71.02
C ILE A 1050 21.13 -30.01 -70.07
N ASN A 1051 22.21 -30.78 -70.23
CA ASN A 1051 23.49 -30.62 -69.53
C ASN A 1051 24.66 -31.00 -70.44
N SER A 1052 25.87 -30.52 -70.16
CA SER A 1052 27.06 -30.68 -71.03
C SER A 1052 27.59 -32.13 -71.14
N ILE A 1053 26.86 -33.12 -70.64
CA ILE A 1053 27.19 -34.55 -70.75
C ILE A 1053 26.31 -35.21 -71.82
N THR A 1054 25.16 -34.61 -72.14
CA THR A 1054 24.24 -35.13 -73.15
C THR A 1054 24.48 -34.47 -74.50
N LYS A 1055 24.15 -35.18 -75.58
CA LYS A 1055 24.26 -34.63 -76.94
C LYS A 1055 23.33 -33.43 -77.14
N LEU A 1056 22.15 -33.45 -76.51
CA LEU A 1056 21.25 -32.30 -76.49
C LEU A 1056 21.86 -31.07 -75.80
N GLY A 1057 22.51 -31.26 -74.65
CA GLY A 1057 23.16 -30.15 -73.95
C GLY A 1057 24.38 -29.63 -74.68
N ASP A 1058 25.19 -30.51 -75.29
CA ASP A 1058 26.30 -30.13 -76.17
C ASP A 1058 25.80 -29.31 -77.37
N PHE A 1059 24.66 -29.68 -77.97
CA PHE A 1059 24.03 -28.90 -79.03
C PHE A 1059 23.68 -27.48 -78.55
N PHE A 1060 23.02 -27.34 -77.39
CA PHE A 1060 22.70 -26.02 -76.85
C PHE A 1060 23.96 -25.23 -76.45
N GLN A 1061 24.97 -25.88 -75.91
CA GLN A 1061 26.23 -25.25 -75.55
C GLN A 1061 26.98 -24.75 -76.78
N SER A 1062 27.06 -25.55 -77.84
CA SER A 1062 27.63 -25.16 -79.14
C SER A 1062 26.83 -24.05 -79.83
N SER A 1063 25.54 -23.93 -79.50
CA SER A 1063 24.66 -22.83 -79.92
C SER A 1063 24.78 -21.58 -79.04
N GLY A 1064 25.67 -21.57 -78.03
CA GLY A 1064 25.96 -20.41 -77.19
C GLY A 1064 25.19 -20.32 -75.87
N PHE A 1065 24.48 -21.37 -75.45
CA PHE A 1065 23.77 -21.40 -74.17
C PHE A 1065 24.63 -21.96 -73.03
N GLU A 1066 24.49 -21.41 -71.83
CA GLU A 1066 25.08 -21.99 -70.62
C GLU A 1066 24.20 -23.14 -70.10
N VAL A 1067 24.75 -24.36 -70.17
CA VAL A 1067 24.11 -25.59 -69.69
C VAL A 1067 24.78 -26.09 -68.42
N SER A 1068 24.07 -26.92 -67.65
CA SER A 1068 24.61 -27.47 -66.40
C SER A 1068 25.80 -28.38 -66.68
N LYS A 1069 26.86 -28.27 -65.87
CA LYS A 1069 28.10 -29.04 -66.08
C LYS A 1069 27.99 -30.49 -65.61
N LEU A 1070 27.07 -30.76 -64.69
CA LEU A 1070 26.83 -32.09 -64.13
C LEU A 1070 25.39 -32.53 -64.35
N ALA A 1071 25.17 -33.84 -64.43
CA ALA A 1071 23.84 -34.42 -64.66
C ALA A 1071 22.81 -34.12 -63.55
N THR A 1072 23.29 -33.85 -62.33
CA THR A 1072 22.46 -33.61 -61.12
C THR A 1072 22.42 -32.16 -60.67
N SER A 1073 23.22 -31.28 -61.28
CA SER A 1073 23.24 -29.85 -60.94
C SER A 1073 22.23 -29.05 -61.76
N GLN A 1074 21.86 -27.87 -61.24
CA GLN A 1074 21.14 -26.83 -61.96
C GLN A 1074 21.95 -25.53 -61.87
N ASP A 1075 23.18 -25.57 -62.39
CA ASP A 1075 24.13 -24.45 -62.40
C ASP A 1075 24.16 -23.70 -63.75
N GLY A 1076 23.56 -24.27 -64.80
CA GLY A 1076 23.33 -23.60 -66.08
C GLY A 1076 22.03 -22.79 -66.14
N VAL A 1077 21.94 -21.90 -67.12
CA VAL A 1077 20.75 -21.07 -67.39
C VAL A 1077 19.59 -21.90 -67.94
N LEU A 1078 19.88 -22.95 -68.71
CA LEU A 1078 18.87 -23.90 -69.19
C LEU A 1078 18.54 -24.95 -68.13
N ARG A 1079 17.25 -25.30 -68.02
CA ARG A 1079 16.74 -26.21 -66.99
C ARG A 1079 17.13 -27.67 -67.27
N ASN A 1080 18.04 -28.21 -66.47
CA ASN A 1080 18.49 -29.60 -66.45
C ASN A 1080 17.55 -30.45 -65.58
N HIS A 1081 16.36 -30.79 -66.09
CA HIS A 1081 15.33 -31.48 -65.32
C HIS A 1081 14.59 -32.53 -66.16
N GLU A 1082 13.95 -33.49 -65.49
CA GLU A 1082 13.18 -34.58 -66.13
C GLU A 1082 12.00 -34.09 -66.97
N ASP A 1083 11.49 -32.90 -66.66
CA ASP A 1083 10.38 -32.25 -67.38
C ASP A 1083 10.85 -31.35 -68.56
N LYS A 1084 12.16 -31.34 -68.84
CA LYS A 1084 12.82 -30.54 -69.90
C LYS A 1084 13.85 -31.36 -70.68
N ARG A 1085 13.46 -32.56 -71.07
CA ARG A 1085 14.16 -33.44 -72.01
C ARG A 1085 13.84 -33.08 -73.47
N GLY A 1086 14.61 -33.64 -74.40
CA GLY A 1086 14.46 -33.36 -75.84
C GLY A 1086 13.02 -33.50 -76.36
N TYR A 1087 12.27 -34.51 -75.93
CA TYR A 1087 10.87 -34.69 -76.35
C TYR A 1087 9.93 -33.54 -75.93
N GLN A 1088 10.24 -32.84 -74.84
CA GLN A 1088 9.49 -31.65 -74.43
C GLN A 1088 9.91 -30.40 -75.23
N CYS A 1089 11.19 -30.30 -75.64
CA CYS A 1089 11.66 -29.23 -76.53
C CYS A 1089 10.89 -29.22 -77.85
N ILE A 1090 10.53 -30.39 -78.37
CA ILE A 1090 9.73 -30.55 -79.60
C ILE A 1090 8.38 -29.84 -79.52
N TYR A 1091 7.72 -29.84 -78.36
CA TYR A 1091 6.43 -29.17 -78.22
C TYR A 1091 6.55 -27.67 -78.48
N GLY A 1092 7.62 -27.04 -77.98
CA GLY A 1092 7.92 -25.63 -78.26
C GLY A 1092 8.29 -25.40 -79.72
N ILE A 1093 9.13 -26.27 -80.29
CA ILE A 1093 9.54 -26.19 -81.70
C ILE A 1093 8.33 -26.34 -82.63
N ASN A 1094 7.40 -27.25 -82.34
CA ASN A 1094 6.17 -27.46 -83.12
C ASN A 1094 5.18 -26.30 -82.99
N LYS A 1095 5.21 -25.53 -81.90
CA LYS A 1095 4.43 -24.28 -81.77
C LYS A 1095 5.02 -23.14 -82.59
N LEU A 1096 6.34 -23.03 -82.65
CA LEU A 1096 7.04 -22.04 -83.46
C LEU A 1096 6.97 -22.38 -84.96
N PHE A 1097 6.99 -23.68 -85.29
CA PHE A 1097 6.96 -24.20 -86.66
C PHE A 1097 6.04 -25.44 -86.76
N PRO A 1098 4.74 -25.23 -87.03
CA PRO A 1098 3.79 -26.32 -87.29
C PRO A 1098 4.30 -27.26 -88.38
N ILE A 1099 3.94 -28.55 -88.32
CA ILE A 1099 4.40 -29.56 -89.30
C ILE A 1099 4.06 -29.16 -90.75
N LYS A 1100 2.95 -28.44 -90.94
CA LYS A 1100 2.53 -27.88 -92.25
C LYS A 1100 3.49 -26.80 -92.79
N ASP A 1101 4.24 -26.13 -91.94
CA ASP A 1101 5.16 -25.03 -92.30
C ASP A 1101 6.61 -25.50 -92.46
N SER A 1102 6.91 -26.79 -92.23
CA SER A 1102 8.22 -27.37 -92.56
C SER A 1102 8.54 -27.25 -94.06
N ASP A 1103 7.50 -27.27 -94.89
CA ASP A 1103 7.62 -26.97 -96.32
C ASP A 1103 7.98 -25.52 -96.58
N ILE A 1104 7.59 -24.57 -95.72
CA ILE A 1104 7.94 -23.14 -95.89
C ILE A 1104 9.43 -22.92 -95.68
N LEU A 1105 10.02 -23.44 -94.59
CA LEU A 1105 11.47 -23.31 -94.36
C LEU A 1105 12.29 -23.99 -95.45
N ARG A 1106 11.87 -25.19 -95.86
CA ARG A 1106 12.49 -25.90 -96.98
C ARG A 1106 12.33 -25.13 -98.29
N THR A 1107 11.19 -24.49 -98.52
CA THR A 1107 10.92 -23.66 -99.70
C THR A 1107 11.76 -22.38 -99.67
N LEU A 1108 11.87 -21.71 -98.52
CA LEU A 1108 12.72 -20.54 -98.33
C LEU A 1108 14.19 -20.89 -98.57
N PHE A 1109 14.66 -22.02 -98.04
CA PHE A 1109 16.02 -22.50 -98.28
C PHE A 1109 16.25 -22.84 -99.77
N LYS A 1110 15.31 -23.51 -100.43
CA LYS A 1110 15.37 -23.73 -101.89
C LYS A 1110 15.38 -22.42 -102.68
N ASN A 1111 14.57 -21.44 -102.26
CA ASN A 1111 14.54 -20.11 -102.88
C ASN A 1111 15.85 -19.36 -102.65
N LEU A 1112 16.50 -19.52 -101.50
CA LEU A 1112 17.84 -19.00 -101.23
C LEU A 1112 18.88 -19.63 -102.17
N GLN A 1113 18.85 -20.95 -102.35
CA GLN A 1113 19.73 -21.63 -103.32
C GLN A 1113 19.48 -21.16 -104.76
N ARG A 1114 18.21 -20.91 -105.13
CA ARG A 1114 17.86 -20.31 -106.43
C ARG A 1114 18.38 -18.89 -106.54
N TYR A 1115 18.27 -18.09 -105.49
CA TYR A 1115 18.82 -16.74 -105.43
C TYR A 1115 20.33 -16.77 -105.68
N TYR A 1116 21.07 -17.67 -105.00
CA TYR A 1116 22.50 -17.87 -105.26
C TYR A 1116 22.80 -18.22 -106.73
N ALA A 1117 22.04 -19.14 -107.33
CA ALA A 1117 22.20 -19.50 -108.73
C ALA A 1117 21.91 -18.32 -109.67
N VAL A 1118 20.85 -17.54 -109.40
CA VAL A 1118 20.50 -16.34 -110.19
C VAL A 1118 21.62 -15.30 -110.14
N CYS A 1119 22.23 -15.09 -108.98
CA CYS A 1119 23.34 -14.15 -108.87
C CYS A 1119 24.57 -14.57 -109.70
N HIS A 1120 24.73 -15.86 -109.99
CA HIS A 1120 25.78 -16.38 -110.87
C HIS A 1120 25.43 -16.34 -112.36
N HIS A 1121 24.18 -16.05 -112.74
CA HIS A 1121 23.80 -15.85 -114.15
C HIS A 1121 24.20 -14.49 -114.72
N LYS A 1122 24.44 -13.50 -113.84
CA LYS A 1122 24.90 -12.19 -114.28
C LYS A 1122 26.35 -12.27 -114.76
N LEU A 1123 26.56 -12.09 -116.07
CA LEU A 1123 27.89 -11.97 -116.65
C LEU A 1123 28.54 -10.66 -116.15
N PRO A 1124 29.67 -10.71 -115.42
CA PRO A 1124 30.37 -9.51 -114.98
C PRO A 1124 30.85 -8.69 -116.17
N SER A 1125 30.65 -7.37 -116.16
CA SER A 1125 31.27 -6.46 -117.13
C SER A 1125 32.81 -6.39 -116.96
N SER A 1126 33.31 -6.70 -115.76
CA SER A 1126 34.74 -6.86 -115.45
C SER A 1126 34.89 -8.02 -114.46
N PRO A 1127 35.12 -9.26 -114.95
CA PRO A 1127 35.22 -10.44 -114.09
C PRO A 1127 36.52 -10.43 -113.28
N LYS A 1128 36.42 -10.69 -111.98
CA LYS A 1128 37.58 -10.71 -111.05
C LYS A 1128 38.06 -12.14 -110.78
N HIS A 1129 39.36 -12.31 -110.61
CA HIS A 1129 39.90 -13.55 -110.05
C HIS A 1129 40.01 -13.44 -108.52
N PRO A 1130 39.75 -14.52 -107.76
CA PRO A 1130 39.86 -14.48 -106.30
C PRO A 1130 41.31 -14.23 -105.87
N SER A 1131 41.51 -13.25 -104.99
CA SER A 1131 42.84 -12.71 -104.65
C SER A 1131 43.22 -12.90 -103.17
N SER A 1132 42.24 -12.94 -102.27
CA SER A 1132 42.42 -13.21 -100.85
C SER A 1132 41.98 -14.64 -100.46
N VAL A 1133 42.36 -15.14 -99.28
CA VAL A 1133 41.84 -16.42 -98.76
C VAL A 1133 40.32 -16.39 -98.65
N ARG A 1134 39.74 -15.26 -98.23
CA ARG A 1134 38.28 -15.09 -98.14
C ARG A 1134 37.65 -15.13 -99.53
N ASP A 1135 38.27 -14.50 -100.53
CA ASP A 1135 37.82 -14.53 -101.92
C ASP A 1135 37.86 -15.94 -102.49
N MET A 1136 38.95 -16.67 -102.23
CA MET A 1136 39.14 -18.05 -102.69
C MET A 1136 38.11 -18.98 -102.06
N LEU A 1137 37.84 -18.82 -100.76
CA LEU A 1137 36.79 -19.59 -100.07
C LEU A 1137 35.39 -19.20 -100.55
N ALA A 1138 35.11 -17.93 -100.83
CA ALA A 1138 33.82 -17.47 -101.32
C ALA A 1138 33.59 -17.89 -102.78
N TRP A 1139 34.63 -17.85 -103.60
CA TRP A 1139 34.62 -18.40 -104.96
C TRP A 1139 34.33 -19.90 -104.93
N THR A 1140 34.98 -20.63 -104.04
CA THR A 1140 34.76 -22.07 -103.86
C THR A 1140 33.34 -22.35 -103.32
N ALA A 1141 32.85 -21.55 -102.37
CA ALA A 1141 31.50 -21.66 -101.84
C ALA A 1141 30.39 -21.26 -102.85
N GLY A 1142 30.70 -20.40 -103.82
CA GLY A 1142 29.80 -19.99 -104.89
C GLY A 1142 29.74 -21.00 -106.05
N LEU A 1143 30.78 -21.81 -106.23
CA LEU A 1143 30.95 -22.71 -107.36
C LEU A 1143 29.74 -23.64 -107.63
N PRO A 1144 29.11 -24.29 -106.64
CA PRO A 1144 27.97 -25.19 -106.87
C PRO A 1144 26.77 -24.52 -107.54
N TYR A 1145 26.67 -23.19 -107.42
CA TYR A 1145 25.57 -22.39 -107.95
C TYR A 1145 25.81 -21.91 -109.38
N THR A 1146 26.94 -22.29 -110.00
CA THR A 1146 27.29 -21.93 -111.38
C THR A 1146 26.75 -22.93 -112.39
N GLY A 1147 26.52 -22.49 -113.63
CA GLY A 1147 26.10 -23.38 -114.73
C GLY A 1147 27.19 -24.37 -115.17
N VAL A 1148 28.47 -24.03 -114.98
CA VAL A 1148 29.61 -24.88 -115.36
C VAL A 1148 29.81 -26.05 -114.39
N PHE A 1149 29.48 -25.90 -113.11
CA PHE A 1149 29.61 -26.96 -112.12
C PHE A 1149 28.78 -28.21 -112.47
N ARG A 1150 27.58 -28.00 -113.03
CA ARG A 1150 26.71 -29.10 -113.51
C ARG A 1150 27.31 -29.91 -114.67
N LYS A 1151 28.30 -29.35 -115.37
CA LYS A 1151 28.99 -30.04 -116.47
C LYS A 1151 30.13 -30.93 -115.99
N ILE A 1152 30.52 -30.85 -114.71
CA ILE A 1152 31.63 -31.65 -114.15
C ILE A 1152 31.29 -33.13 -114.18
N GLU A 1153 30.06 -33.51 -113.81
CA GLU A 1153 29.63 -34.92 -113.78
C GLU A 1153 29.72 -35.55 -115.18
N GLU A 1154 29.13 -34.88 -116.19
CA GLU A 1154 29.23 -35.30 -117.60
C GLU A 1154 30.70 -35.33 -118.09
N HIS A 1155 31.54 -34.40 -117.61
CA HIS A 1155 32.96 -34.38 -117.95
C HIS A 1155 33.72 -35.55 -117.30
N CYS A 1156 33.39 -35.92 -116.06
CA CYS A 1156 33.95 -37.07 -115.36
C CYS A 1156 33.55 -38.38 -116.06
N ASP A 1157 32.30 -38.52 -116.49
CA ASP A 1157 31.84 -39.68 -117.27
C ASP A 1157 32.62 -39.83 -118.58
N LYS A 1158 32.81 -38.71 -119.31
CA LYS A 1158 33.64 -38.70 -120.53
C LYS A 1158 35.10 -39.09 -120.24
N LEU A 1159 35.65 -38.65 -119.13
CA LEU A 1159 37.01 -39.02 -118.71
C LEU A 1159 37.11 -40.49 -118.32
N LEU A 1160 36.07 -41.06 -117.70
CA LEU A 1160 36.00 -42.47 -117.33
C LEU A 1160 35.92 -43.39 -118.55
N ASP A 1161 35.24 -42.96 -119.61
CA ASP A 1161 35.13 -43.71 -120.87
C ASP A 1161 36.33 -43.50 -121.82
N LEU A 1162 37.21 -42.54 -121.53
CA LEU A 1162 38.41 -42.29 -122.32
C LEU A 1162 39.35 -43.49 -122.26
N LYS A 1163 39.78 -43.97 -123.43
CA LYS A 1163 40.70 -45.11 -123.57
C LYS A 1163 42.15 -44.65 -123.60
N ASP A 1164 43.02 -45.41 -122.96
CA ASP A 1164 44.46 -45.21 -123.01
C ASP A 1164 45.09 -45.70 -124.33
N SER A 1165 46.42 -45.61 -124.44
CA SER A 1165 47.19 -46.07 -125.60
C SER A 1165 47.09 -47.58 -125.88
N TYR A 1166 46.59 -48.37 -124.92
CA TYR A 1166 46.35 -49.81 -125.04
C TYR A 1166 44.87 -50.14 -125.30
N GLY A 1167 44.01 -49.13 -125.42
CA GLY A 1167 42.58 -49.27 -125.69
C GLY A 1167 41.71 -49.56 -124.46
N ILE A 1168 42.28 -49.46 -123.25
CA ILE A 1168 41.57 -49.73 -121.99
C ILE A 1168 40.91 -48.43 -121.49
N PRO A 1169 39.58 -48.41 -121.24
CA PRO A 1169 38.91 -47.27 -120.63
C PRO A 1169 39.40 -46.95 -119.21
N ASN A 1170 39.47 -45.68 -118.85
CA ASN A 1170 39.88 -45.24 -117.51
C ASN A 1170 39.03 -45.85 -116.38
N LYS A 1171 37.74 -46.12 -116.62
CA LYS A 1171 36.86 -46.78 -115.65
C LYS A 1171 37.29 -48.21 -115.30
N ASP A 1172 38.08 -48.89 -116.12
CA ASP A 1172 38.53 -50.25 -115.82
C ASP A 1172 39.77 -50.28 -114.91
N TYR A 1173 40.40 -49.13 -114.68
CA TYR A 1173 41.42 -48.95 -113.65
C TYR A 1173 40.76 -48.55 -112.31
N PRO A 1174 40.89 -49.36 -111.23
CA PRO A 1174 40.23 -49.10 -109.95
C PRO A 1174 40.51 -47.70 -109.38
N VAL A 1175 41.77 -47.24 -109.43
CA VAL A 1175 42.19 -45.94 -108.91
C VAL A 1175 41.57 -44.79 -109.72
N MET A 1176 41.60 -44.88 -111.05
CA MET A 1176 41.01 -43.84 -111.92
C MET A 1176 39.48 -43.80 -111.79
N ARG A 1177 38.83 -44.96 -111.65
CA ARG A 1177 37.40 -45.07 -111.37
C ARG A 1177 37.02 -44.33 -110.09
N GLU A 1178 37.75 -44.56 -109.01
CA GLU A 1178 37.47 -43.95 -107.70
C GLU A 1178 37.80 -42.45 -107.69
N CYS A 1179 38.98 -42.05 -108.20
CA CYS A 1179 39.40 -40.65 -108.21
C CYS A 1179 38.54 -39.77 -109.12
N ILE A 1180 38.20 -40.23 -110.33
CA ILE A 1180 37.39 -39.47 -111.28
C ILE A 1180 35.91 -39.57 -110.90
N GLY A 1181 35.43 -40.76 -110.54
CA GLY A 1181 34.04 -40.98 -110.14
C GLY A 1181 33.65 -40.25 -108.85
N GLY A 1182 34.58 -40.10 -107.90
CA GLY A 1182 34.34 -39.36 -106.65
C GLY A 1182 34.59 -37.86 -106.74
N LEU A 1183 35.11 -37.35 -107.88
CA LEU A 1183 35.60 -35.97 -107.99
C LEU A 1183 34.49 -34.94 -107.77
N TYR A 1184 33.32 -35.13 -108.38
CA TYR A 1184 32.18 -34.23 -108.25
C TYR A 1184 31.76 -34.06 -106.78
N SER A 1185 31.53 -35.17 -106.07
CA SER A 1185 31.12 -35.16 -104.66
C SER A 1185 32.18 -34.57 -103.73
N ASN A 1186 33.46 -34.82 -104.00
CA ASN A 1186 34.56 -34.24 -103.22
C ASN A 1186 34.66 -32.72 -103.40
N ILE A 1187 34.47 -32.22 -104.63
CA ILE A 1187 34.42 -30.78 -104.89
C ILE A 1187 33.20 -30.17 -104.21
N GLU A 1188 32.02 -30.78 -104.33
CA GLU A 1188 30.79 -30.32 -103.66
C GLU A 1188 30.96 -30.21 -102.14
N ALA A 1189 31.54 -31.23 -101.50
CA ALA A 1189 31.86 -31.22 -100.07
C ALA A 1189 32.83 -30.09 -99.71
N THR A 1190 33.87 -29.88 -100.53
CA THR A 1190 34.84 -28.80 -100.36
C THR A 1190 34.19 -27.42 -100.45
N CYS A 1191 33.23 -27.24 -101.36
CA CYS A 1191 32.45 -26.00 -101.49
C CYS A 1191 31.62 -25.71 -100.23
N SER A 1192 30.95 -26.74 -99.69
CA SER A 1192 30.15 -26.63 -98.46
C SER A 1192 31.01 -26.29 -97.22
N LEU A 1193 32.18 -26.95 -97.09
CA LEU A 1193 33.13 -26.67 -96.03
C LEU A 1193 33.71 -25.26 -96.12
N SER A 1194 33.93 -24.76 -97.34
CA SER A 1194 34.43 -23.39 -97.56
C SER A 1194 33.47 -22.33 -97.03
N ALA A 1195 32.15 -22.52 -97.25
CA ALA A 1195 31.13 -21.65 -96.67
C ALA A 1195 31.11 -21.71 -95.13
N SER A 1196 31.25 -22.91 -94.56
CA SER A 1196 31.28 -23.10 -93.10
C SER A 1196 32.52 -22.48 -92.46
N LEU A 1197 33.68 -22.61 -93.10
CA LEU A 1197 34.93 -21.99 -92.66
C LEU A 1197 34.86 -20.45 -92.74
N LEU A 1198 34.22 -19.89 -93.77
CA LEU A 1198 33.96 -18.45 -93.84
C LEU A 1198 33.07 -17.97 -92.69
N VAL A 1199 32.03 -18.72 -92.33
CA VAL A 1199 31.21 -18.41 -91.15
C VAL A 1199 32.04 -18.46 -89.86
N ALA A 1200 32.98 -19.40 -89.73
CA ALA A 1200 33.86 -19.46 -88.57
C ALA A 1200 34.84 -18.27 -88.49
N ILE A 1201 35.37 -17.80 -89.63
CA ILE A 1201 36.32 -16.69 -89.71
C ILE A 1201 35.62 -15.33 -89.55
N CYS A 1202 34.48 -15.15 -90.23
CA CYS A 1202 33.82 -13.84 -90.37
C CYS A 1202 32.55 -13.70 -89.49
N GLY A 1203 32.00 -14.80 -89.00
CA GLY A 1203 30.65 -14.87 -88.42
C GLY A 1203 29.56 -14.92 -89.50
N ASN A 1204 28.29 -14.97 -89.07
CA ASN A 1204 27.12 -14.92 -89.98
C ASN A 1204 26.82 -13.52 -90.54
N GLY A 1205 27.54 -12.50 -90.07
CA GLY A 1205 27.43 -11.11 -90.50
C GLY A 1205 27.65 -10.14 -89.36
N ARG A 1206 28.22 -8.97 -89.67
CA ARG A 1206 28.33 -7.82 -88.74
C ARG A 1206 27.55 -6.59 -89.24
N GLY A 1207 26.97 -6.67 -90.43
CA GLY A 1207 26.18 -5.57 -91.03
C GLY A 1207 26.98 -4.31 -91.32
N ALA A 1208 28.32 -4.36 -91.29
CA ALA A 1208 29.16 -3.20 -91.53
C ALA A 1208 29.28 -2.93 -93.05
N VAL A 1209 29.00 -1.70 -93.46
CA VAL A 1209 28.96 -1.26 -94.87
C VAL A 1209 30.31 -1.45 -95.58
N ASN A 1210 31.42 -1.45 -94.82
CA ASN A 1210 32.78 -1.61 -95.32
C ASN A 1210 33.32 -3.05 -95.24
N ALA A 1211 32.51 -4.02 -94.82
CA ALA A 1211 32.94 -5.42 -94.80
C ALA A 1211 32.93 -6.01 -96.22
N ASP A 1212 33.99 -6.74 -96.59
CA ASP A 1212 34.07 -7.43 -97.89
C ASP A 1212 32.87 -8.37 -98.14
N TYR A 1213 32.36 -8.96 -97.06
CA TYR A 1213 31.16 -9.78 -97.04
C TYR A 1213 30.32 -9.41 -95.80
N PRO A 1214 29.37 -8.46 -95.90
CA PRO A 1214 28.63 -7.93 -94.75
C PRO A 1214 27.80 -8.96 -93.98
N TYR A 1215 27.32 -9.98 -94.70
CA TYR A 1215 26.43 -11.05 -94.26
C TYR A 1215 26.80 -12.38 -94.93
N SER A 1216 26.51 -13.52 -94.29
CA SER A 1216 26.89 -14.84 -94.82
C SER A 1216 26.19 -15.21 -96.13
N VAL A 1217 25.04 -14.60 -96.42
CA VAL A 1217 24.38 -14.69 -97.73
C VAL A 1217 25.29 -14.28 -98.90
N HIS A 1218 26.29 -13.43 -98.66
CA HIS A 1218 27.23 -12.96 -99.68
C HIS A 1218 28.35 -13.96 -100.01
N PHE A 1219 28.54 -15.01 -99.19
CA PHE A 1219 29.61 -15.99 -99.42
C PHE A 1219 29.38 -16.82 -100.67
N SER A 1220 28.11 -17.06 -101.02
CA SER A 1220 27.72 -17.99 -102.10
C SER A 1220 26.89 -17.34 -103.21
N ASN A 1221 26.77 -16.00 -103.27
CA ASN A 1221 25.93 -15.31 -104.26
C ASN A 1221 26.75 -14.53 -105.31
N ASN A 1222 28.05 -14.80 -105.46
CA ASN A 1222 28.94 -14.07 -106.35
C ASN A 1222 28.97 -12.54 -106.14
N HIS A 1223 28.82 -12.05 -104.90
CA HIS A 1223 28.80 -10.61 -104.59
C HIS A 1223 29.97 -9.82 -105.20
N HIS A 1224 31.16 -10.45 -105.28
CA HIS A 1224 32.38 -9.85 -105.82
C HIS A 1224 32.56 -9.99 -107.34
N ASN A 1225 31.57 -10.53 -108.05
CA ASN A 1225 31.58 -10.72 -109.50
C ASN A 1225 32.80 -11.52 -109.99
N PHE A 1226 33.07 -12.65 -109.35
CA PHE A 1226 34.18 -13.50 -109.75
C PHE A 1226 33.98 -14.17 -111.10
N HIS A 1227 35.09 -14.44 -111.78
CA HIS A 1227 35.14 -15.23 -112.99
C HIS A 1227 34.95 -16.72 -112.70
N TYR A 1228 34.03 -17.36 -113.41
CA TYR A 1228 33.90 -18.81 -113.49
C TYR A 1228 34.03 -19.24 -114.95
N PRO A 1229 34.86 -20.24 -115.29
CA PRO A 1229 35.01 -20.71 -116.67
C PRO A 1229 33.72 -21.28 -117.27
N SER A 1230 33.62 -21.34 -118.59
CA SER A 1230 32.42 -21.81 -119.31
C SER A 1230 32.35 -23.33 -119.53
N ASP A 1231 33.51 -24.00 -119.43
CA ASP A 1231 33.68 -25.44 -119.62
C ASP A 1231 34.34 -26.11 -118.40
N ALA A 1232 34.09 -27.40 -118.23
CA ALA A 1232 34.52 -28.15 -117.05
C ALA A 1232 36.04 -28.32 -116.95
N ALA A 1233 36.77 -28.42 -118.07
CA ALA A 1233 38.22 -28.63 -118.05
C ALA A 1233 38.95 -27.37 -117.58
N SER A 1234 38.55 -26.20 -118.10
CA SER A 1234 39.05 -24.90 -117.64
C SER A 1234 38.67 -24.64 -116.18
N LEU A 1235 37.47 -25.03 -115.77
CA LEU A 1235 37.03 -24.93 -114.38
C LEU A 1235 37.88 -25.77 -113.44
N LEU A 1236 38.13 -27.05 -113.74
CA LEU A 1236 38.93 -27.94 -112.89
C LEU A 1236 40.38 -27.44 -112.77
N SER A 1237 40.93 -26.90 -113.86
CA SER A 1237 42.25 -26.27 -113.85
C SER A 1237 42.29 -25.04 -112.93
N MET A 1238 41.30 -24.16 -113.03
CA MET A 1238 41.19 -22.97 -112.17
C MET A 1238 40.90 -23.34 -110.70
N PHE A 1239 40.06 -24.36 -110.47
CA PHE A 1239 39.77 -24.89 -109.14
C PHE A 1239 41.03 -25.45 -108.49
N TYR A 1240 41.81 -26.26 -109.21
CA TYR A 1240 43.10 -26.76 -108.73
C TYR A 1240 44.04 -25.61 -108.33
N ASP A 1241 44.17 -24.58 -109.16
CA ASP A 1241 45.00 -23.41 -108.85
C ASP A 1241 44.52 -22.65 -107.61
N ILE A 1242 43.20 -22.46 -107.47
CA ILE A 1242 42.61 -21.78 -106.31
C ILE A 1242 42.82 -22.59 -105.04
N VAL A 1243 42.54 -23.89 -105.06
CA VAL A 1243 42.74 -24.79 -103.93
C VAL A 1243 44.22 -24.87 -103.56
N ARG A 1244 45.12 -24.96 -104.55
CA ARG A 1244 46.57 -24.93 -104.33
C ARG A 1244 47.03 -23.64 -103.66
N ARG A 1245 46.52 -22.48 -104.10
CA ARG A 1245 46.86 -21.17 -103.51
C ARG A 1245 46.29 -21.02 -102.10
N ALA A 1246 45.06 -21.46 -101.88
CA ALA A 1246 44.43 -21.49 -100.56
C ALA A 1246 45.22 -22.37 -99.57
N MET A 1247 45.72 -23.54 -100.03
CA MET A 1247 46.56 -24.44 -99.23
C MET A 1247 48.01 -23.94 -99.03
N ALA A 1248 48.63 -23.31 -100.04
CA ALA A 1248 50.01 -22.81 -99.95
C ALA A 1248 50.18 -21.70 -98.89
N LEU A 1249 49.12 -20.93 -98.62
CA LEU A 1249 49.08 -19.96 -97.54
C LEU A 1249 49.11 -20.61 -96.14
N GLN A 1250 48.64 -21.86 -95.99
CA GLN A 1250 48.73 -22.62 -94.74
C GLN A 1250 50.16 -23.08 -94.42
N ALA A 1251 50.98 -23.34 -95.46
CA ALA A 1251 52.41 -23.63 -95.30
C ALA A 1251 53.22 -22.36 -94.94
N SER A 1252 52.78 -21.19 -95.39
CA SER A 1252 53.40 -19.89 -95.07
C SER A 1252 53.07 -19.42 -93.66
N TYR A 1253 51.88 -19.74 -93.14
CA TYR A 1253 51.43 -19.38 -91.78
C TYR A 1253 51.94 -20.34 -90.68
N ARG A 1254 52.62 -21.44 -91.04
CA ARG A 1254 53.39 -22.25 -90.08
C ARG A 1254 54.87 -21.81 -89.97
N MET A 1255 55.27 -20.77 -90.69
CA MET A 1255 56.58 -20.11 -90.59
C MET A 1255 56.51 -18.67 -90.01
N MET A 1256 55.33 -18.22 -89.57
CA MET A 1256 55.13 -17.16 -88.57
C MET A 1256 54.53 -17.80 -87.31
#